data_AF-A0A7X8UE31-F1
#
_entry.id   AF-A0A7X8UE31-F1
#
_cell.length_a   1.000
_cell.length_b   1.000
_cell.length_c   1.000
_cell.angle_alpha   90.00
_cell.angle_beta   90.00
_cell.angle_gamma   90.00
#
_symmetry.space_group_name_H-M   'P 1'
#
loop_
_entity.id
_entity.type
_entity.pdbx_description
1 polymer ?
#
loop_
_entity_poly.entity_id
_entity_poly.type
_entity_poly.pdbx_seq_one_letter_code
_entity_poly.pdbx_strand_id
1 'polypeptide(L)'
;MNGTRKRFNMAGRLALAAMIVTLSFTTMVFAEGGGRYEVNPWSFGVMADTQWTVDEDPSGENPEYVSAALARTFQQQFINAGVKLVVQVGDLTDRAGDEGFVARAAAAQPLLDAGIGFFPLRGNHETYGYLYGRDPDWNVNVPGWRAAFPQTQGMGTVYGATNFSAPDIDDLAGLSYSFDYANQTGSARFVIVDVEATRFIESQILSDPSVDPIYGANDNAWYYLGWIVYQWKEEFGTTFEPGTWFRISSSGSASTNFYGFENYWPFADYIAKAKYDISGTEYWPGMQQEWIAERLDKSTRGTEHAFVFSHRGLMGANHADGFFGSSPASKAATQTPFYQSLMENGVRYMLSGHDHLHNRALVTDPTGQFQVQQIIHMAGSTKFYAAAALDGFSGAKPRETQISQELFNVGYYVYKIDGPRVTATYYGDRVNDYQDNEEYPDGDDSINGKLYLPPLDFIEKESYGYSTNGRQFLVAQGGSYAAVEDTFGKTRARILAGKNNSTSTDSTPESIDDNDTPDDPSDDVVLSAPRPLNKVVNTGWVPNPDPYTLKSDIFSLWGMSELGAGGMTDPYVLSMSVDFKRMNGLGYGGIGIATFVDGEWVTAVRENFGGTPKFVVGPYKPKYGLGTYGVDPATKTAWAVLNYNADFAVAMDVEPVPGKANGNTVKNGNGPKK
;
A
#
# COMPACT_ATOMS: atom_id res chain seq x y z
N MET A 1 73.09 -4.85 26.79
CA MET A 1 72.14 -3.92 26.14
C MET A 1 71.58 -4.57 24.86
N ASN A 2 70.61 -5.48 24.99
CA ASN A 2 70.09 -6.30 23.88
C ASN A 2 68.54 -6.45 23.95
N GLY A 3 67.84 -5.41 24.43
CA GLY A 3 66.41 -5.49 24.76
C GLY A 3 65.46 -4.63 23.93
N THR A 4 65.94 -3.66 23.15
CA THR A 4 65.08 -2.57 22.66
C THR A 4 64.84 -2.54 21.15
N ARG A 5 65.49 -3.39 20.34
CA ARG A 5 65.32 -3.40 18.87
C ARG A 5 64.26 -4.35 18.31
N LYS A 6 63.68 -5.26 19.12
CA LYS A 6 62.64 -6.19 18.63
C LYS A 6 61.20 -5.68 18.78
N ARG A 7 60.92 -4.65 19.60
CA ARG A 7 59.56 -4.15 19.83
C ARG A 7 59.06 -3.14 18.79
N PHE A 8 59.96 -2.44 18.09
CA PHE A 8 59.57 -1.47 17.06
C PHE A 8 59.18 -2.11 15.71
N ASN A 9 59.59 -3.34 15.44
CA ASN A 9 59.26 -4.03 14.17
C ASN A 9 57.90 -4.76 14.20
N MET A 10 57.31 -4.96 15.37
CA MET A 10 56.00 -5.62 15.51
C MET A 10 54.86 -4.60 15.50
N ALA A 11 55.03 -3.45 16.16
CA ALA A 11 54.05 -2.36 16.16
C ALA A 11 53.84 -1.75 14.77
N GLY A 12 54.90 -1.57 13.98
CA GLY A 12 54.79 -1.07 12.60
C GLY A 12 54.13 -2.05 11.64
N ARG A 13 54.27 -3.37 11.87
CA ARG A 13 53.63 -4.41 11.04
C ARG A 13 52.16 -4.62 11.40
N LEU A 14 51.79 -4.45 12.67
CA LEU A 14 50.39 -4.43 13.11
C LEU A 14 49.66 -3.15 12.67
N ALA A 15 50.33 -2.00 12.66
CA ALA A 15 49.73 -0.76 12.14
C ALA A 15 49.55 -0.79 10.61
N LEU A 16 50.46 -1.42 9.86
CA LEU A 16 50.32 -1.58 8.41
C LEU A 16 49.31 -2.68 8.03
N ALA A 17 49.21 -3.76 8.81
CA ALA A 17 48.15 -4.77 8.64
C ALA A 17 46.77 -4.21 9.05
N ALA A 18 46.70 -3.40 10.11
CA ALA A 18 45.49 -2.66 10.45
C ALA A 18 45.15 -1.65 9.36
N MET A 19 46.08 -0.86 8.83
CA MET A 19 45.82 0.03 7.69
C MET A 19 45.39 -0.72 6.43
N ILE A 20 45.94 -1.90 6.14
CA ILE A 20 45.52 -2.72 4.99
C ILE A 20 44.14 -3.34 5.25
N VAL A 21 43.79 -3.68 6.49
CA VAL A 21 42.44 -4.16 6.86
C VAL A 21 41.42 -3.01 6.94
N THR A 22 41.83 -1.78 7.27
CA THR A 22 40.96 -0.58 7.28
C THR A 22 40.84 0.08 5.89
N LEU A 23 41.82 -0.09 4.99
CA LEU A 23 41.71 0.32 3.57
C LEU A 23 41.13 -0.76 2.65
N SER A 24 40.89 -1.98 3.14
CA SER A 24 40.17 -3.03 2.37
C SER A 24 38.66 -3.04 2.62
N PHE A 25 38.15 -2.15 3.49
CA PHE A 25 36.76 -1.72 3.49
C PHE A 25 36.60 -0.46 2.63
N THR A 26 37.23 -0.40 1.46
CA THR A 26 36.50 0.18 0.33
C THR A 26 35.30 -0.72 0.14
N THR A 27 34.15 -0.24 0.63
CA THR A 27 32.83 -0.71 0.23
C THR A 27 32.91 -1.13 -1.22
N MET A 28 32.93 -2.44 -1.48
CA MET A 28 32.40 -2.93 -2.74
C MET A 28 30.94 -2.51 -2.67
N VAL A 29 30.65 -1.31 -3.16
CA VAL A 29 29.30 -0.94 -3.56
C VAL A 29 29.03 -1.88 -4.71
N PHE A 30 28.47 -3.04 -4.40
CA PHE A 30 27.81 -3.81 -5.41
C PHE A 30 26.73 -2.88 -5.96
N ALA A 31 26.68 -2.75 -7.28
CA ALA A 31 25.71 -1.89 -7.93
C ALA A 31 24.31 -2.43 -7.58
N GLU A 32 23.57 -1.69 -6.75
CA GLU A 32 22.30 -2.13 -6.14
C GLU A 32 21.14 -1.39 -6.82
N GLY A 33 20.78 -1.82 -8.03
CA GLY A 33 19.65 -1.29 -8.79
C GLY A 33 19.85 0.16 -9.31
N GLY A 34 19.29 0.48 -10.48
CA GLY A 34 19.34 1.85 -10.98
C GLY A 34 18.45 2.81 -10.17
N GLY A 35 18.70 4.11 -10.29
CA GLY A 35 17.96 5.14 -9.54
C GLY A 35 16.90 5.90 -10.34
N ARG A 36 16.32 6.91 -9.70
CA ARG A 36 15.29 7.80 -10.24
C ARG A 36 15.84 9.21 -10.40
N TYR A 37 15.55 9.84 -11.53
CA TYR A 37 15.82 11.26 -11.72
C TYR A 37 14.63 12.04 -11.16
N GLU A 38 14.80 12.74 -10.03
CA GLU A 38 13.69 13.38 -9.32
C GLU A 38 13.74 14.92 -9.42
N VAL A 39 12.57 15.58 -9.54
CA VAL A 39 12.49 17.05 -9.64
C VAL A 39 11.64 17.63 -8.52
N ASN A 40 12.31 17.97 -7.41
CA ASN A 40 11.68 18.49 -6.16
C ASN A 40 10.47 17.66 -5.69
N PRO A 41 10.58 16.33 -5.59
CA PRO A 41 9.46 15.49 -5.17
C PRO A 41 9.02 15.83 -3.74
N TRP A 42 7.81 15.41 -3.38
CA TRP A 42 7.36 15.36 -2.00
C TRP A 42 6.75 13.99 -1.71
N SER A 43 6.63 13.64 -0.44
CA SER A 43 6.11 12.34 -0.03
C SER A 43 5.06 12.44 1.07
N PHE A 44 4.20 11.44 1.14
CA PHE A 44 3.32 11.18 2.28
C PHE A 44 3.50 9.75 2.78
N GLY A 45 3.29 9.55 4.08
CA GLY A 45 3.29 8.24 4.73
C GLY A 45 1.89 7.63 4.80
N VAL A 46 1.81 6.30 4.80
CA VAL A 46 0.59 5.57 5.14
C VAL A 46 0.93 4.45 6.12
N MET A 47 0.12 4.31 7.15
CA MET A 47 0.10 3.17 8.07
C MET A 47 -1.36 2.80 8.36
N ALA A 48 -1.61 1.55 8.75
CA ALA A 48 -2.96 1.03 9.01
C ALA A 48 -2.97 0.29 10.34
N ASP A 49 -4.17 0.10 10.88
CA ASP A 49 -4.46 -0.86 11.96
C ASP A 49 -3.48 -0.74 13.14
N THR A 50 -3.65 0.27 13.99
CA THR A 50 -2.81 0.49 15.18
C THR A 50 -3.49 0.08 16.49
N GLN A 51 -4.44 -0.84 16.42
CA GLN A 51 -5.08 -1.40 17.61
C GLN A 51 -4.12 -2.30 18.39
N TRP A 52 -4.23 -2.27 19.72
CA TRP A 52 -3.56 -3.16 20.65
C TRP A 52 -4.60 -4.12 21.22
N THR A 53 -4.52 -5.38 20.83
CA THR A 53 -5.63 -6.34 21.03
C THR A 53 -5.53 -7.15 22.32
N VAL A 54 -4.51 -6.87 23.14
CA VAL A 54 -4.25 -7.59 24.40
C VAL A 54 -4.57 -6.69 25.60
N ASP A 55 -4.99 -7.29 26.71
CA ASP A 55 -5.38 -6.55 27.92
C ASP A 55 -4.19 -6.05 28.73
N GLU A 56 -3.08 -6.78 28.67
CA GLU A 56 -1.87 -6.44 29.37
C GLU A 56 -1.02 -5.46 28.57
N ASP A 57 -0.52 -4.43 29.24
CA ASP A 57 0.52 -3.54 28.73
C ASP A 57 1.58 -3.38 29.82
N PRO A 58 2.49 -4.35 29.96
CA PRO A 58 3.49 -4.32 31.02
C PRO A 58 4.46 -3.13 30.89
N SER A 59 4.59 -2.58 29.68
CA SER A 59 5.42 -1.40 29.39
C SER A 59 4.74 -0.08 29.73
N GLY A 60 3.40 -0.05 29.78
CA GLY A 60 2.61 1.18 29.92
C GLY A 60 2.69 2.10 28.70
N GLU A 61 3.14 1.58 27.55
CA GLU A 61 3.36 2.35 26.32
C GLU A 61 2.20 2.31 25.32
N ASN A 62 1.20 1.46 25.55
CA ASN A 62 0.07 1.16 24.67
C ASN A 62 -1.28 1.48 25.37
N PRO A 63 -1.51 2.75 25.74
CA PRO A 63 -2.71 3.15 26.47
C PRO A 63 -3.97 2.97 25.61
N GLU A 64 -5.09 2.71 26.28
CA GLU A 64 -6.41 2.67 25.65
C GLU A 64 -6.51 1.77 24.41
N TYR A 65 -5.82 0.63 24.47
CA TYR A 65 -5.78 -0.35 23.38
C TYR A 65 -5.31 0.24 22.05
N VAL A 66 -4.42 1.23 22.13
CA VAL A 66 -3.66 1.77 21.01
C VAL A 66 -2.26 1.19 21.06
N SER A 67 -1.79 0.60 19.96
CA SER A 67 -0.41 0.14 19.76
C SER A 67 0.54 1.32 19.56
N ALA A 68 0.62 2.19 20.56
CA ALA A 68 1.27 3.48 20.45
C ALA A 68 2.79 3.35 20.40
N ALA A 69 3.39 2.32 21.02
CA ALA A 69 4.80 2.01 20.89
C ALA A 69 5.19 1.73 19.42
N LEU A 70 4.47 0.81 18.78
CA LEU A 70 4.69 0.45 17.37
C LEU A 70 4.41 1.63 16.45
N ALA A 71 3.29 2.35 16.66
CA ALA A 71 2.96 3.53 15.88
C ALA A 71 4.08 4.59 15.93
N ARG A 72 4.71 4.81 17.09
CA ARG A 72 5.85 5.74 17.22
C ARG A 72 7.07 5.28 16.41
N THR A 73 7.31 3.98 16.26
CA THR A 73 8.41 3.48 15.42
C THR A 73 8.19 3.84 13.95
N PHE A 74 6.98 3.66 13.42
CA PHE A 74 6.64 4.04 12.05
C PHE A 74 6.73 5.56 11.85
N GLN A 75 6.24 6.33 12.83
CA GLN A 75 6.32 7.79 12.81
C GLN A 75 7.76 8.29 12.72
N GLN A 76 8.69 7.66 13.44
CA GLN A 76 10.10 7.99 13.32
C GLN A 76 10.64 7.75 11.90
N GLN A 77 10.21 6.66 11.24
CA GLN A 77 10.57 6.41 9.85
C GLN A 77 10.00 7.48 8.91
N PHE A 78 8.75 7.90 9.11
CA PHE A 78 8.14 9.00 8.35
C PHE A 78 8.87 10.33 8.53
N ILE A 79 9.27 10.65 9.77
CA ILE A 79 10.07 11.85 10.07
C ILE A 79 11.42 11.78 9.36
N ASN A 80 12.11 10.64 9.43
CA ASN A 80 13.39 10.42 8.76
C ASN A 80 13.27 10.53 7.22
N ALA A 81 12.17 10.03 6.66
CA ALA A 81 11.84 10.12 5.24
C ALA A 81 11.38 11.53 4.81
N GLY A 82 11.18 12.46 5.75
CA GLY A 82 10.81 13.85 5.48
C GLY A 82 9.43 14.03 4.83
N VAL A 83 8.51 13.07 5.08
CA VAL A 83 7.14 13.12 4.54
C VAL A 83 6.42 14.38 5.01
N LYS A 84 5.40 14.81 4.26
CA LYS A 84 4.66 16.04 4.54
C LYS A 84 3.36 15.82 5.30
N LEU A 85 2.80 14.64 5.13
CA LEU A 85 1.63 14.19 5.85
C LEU A 85 1.65 12.67 5.97
N VAL A 86 0.87 12.16 6.91
CA VAL A 86 0.62 10.74 7.13
C VAL A 86 -0.87 10.49 7.15
N VAL A 87 -1.33 9.50 6.40
CA VAL A 87 -2.71 9.00 6.47
C VAL A 87 -2.72 7.70 7.28
N GLN A 88 -3.55 7.65 8.33
CA GLN A 88 -3.75 6.44 9.13
C GLN A 88 -5.06 5.77 8.72
N VAL A 89 -5.00 4.53 8.27
CA VAL A 89 -6.10 3.82 7.62
C VAL A 89 -6.86 2.93 8.60
N GLY A 90 -7.68 3.56 9.45
CA GLY A 90 -8.58 2.87 10.37
C GLY A 90 -7.89 2.14 11.52
N ASP A 91 -8.77 1.54 12.35
CA ASP A 91 -8.50 0.81 13.57
C ASP A 91 -7.41 1.46 14.42
N LEU A 92 -7.71 2.67 14.88
CA LEU A 92 -6.83 3.47 15.72
C LEU A 92 -6.60 2.84 17.09
N THR A 93 -7.64 2.23 17.64
CA THR A 93 -7.73 1.59 18.96
C THR A 93 -8.59 0.34 18.84
N ASP A 94 -8.34 -0.69 19.63
CA ASP A 94 -9.14 -1.92 19.60
C ASP A 94 -10.57 -1.70 20.13
N ARG A 95 -10.75 -0.75 21.06
CA ARG A 95 -11.97 -0.64 21.88
C ARG A 95 -12.76 0.66 21.68
N ALA A 96 -12.41 1.46 20.67
CA ALA A 96 -12.98 2.78 20.44
C ALA A 96 -12.94 3.70 21.68
N GLY A 97 -13.83 4.69 21.71
CA GLY A 97 -14.01 5.62 22.81
C GLY A 97 -13.17 6.88 22.67
N ASP A 98 -13.67 7.96 23.26
CA ASP A 98 -13.00 9.26 23.28
C ASP A 98 -11.57 9.16 23.83
N GLU A 99 -11.37 8.38 24.90
CA GLU A 99 -10.06 8.15 25.51
C GLU A 99 -9.07 7.48 24.54
N GLY A 100 -9.52 6.47 23.78
CA GLY A 100 -8.73 5.83 22.74
C GLY A 100 -8.33 6.79 21.63
N PHE A 101 -9.24 7.68 21.22
CA PHE A 101 -8.94 8.69 20.20
C PHE A 101 -7.95 9.74 20.71
N VAL A 102 -8.11 10.19 21.96
CA VAL A 102 -7.15 11.08 22.61
C VAL A 102 -5.78 10.41 22.75
N ALA A 103 -5.73 9.14 23.17
CA ALA A 103 -4.49 8.37 23.29
C ALA A 103 -3.79 8.26 21.94
N ARG A 104 -4.53 7.95 20.86
CA ARG A 104 -3.97 7.88 19.52
C ARG A 104 -3.51 9.24 18.99
N ALA A 105 -4.27 10.31 19.24
CA ALA A 105 -3.88 11.67 18.88
C ALA A 105 -2.59 12.08 19.60
N ALA A 106 -2.48 11.79 20.90
CA ALA A 106 -1.27 12.01 21.69
C ALA A 106 -0.08 11.21 21.13
N ALA A 107 -0.32 9.95 20.73
CA ALA A 107 0.71 9.12 20.09
C ALA A 107 1.17 9.66 18.73
N ALA A 108 0.39 10.50 18.04
CA ALA A 108 0.76 11.16 16.79
C ALA A 108 1.51 12.48 16.98
N GLN A 109 1.62 12.99 18.22
CA GLN A 109 2.23 14.29 18.51
C GLN A 109 3.65 14.47 17.92
N PRO A 110 4.54 13.46 17.91
CA PRO A 110 5.86 13.59 17.28
C PRO A 110 5.81 13.97 15.79
N LEU A 111 4.81 13.52 15.03
CA LEU A 111 4.61 13.95 13.64
C LEU A 111 4.25 15.44 13.59
N LEU A 112 3.30 15.86 14.42
CA LEU A 112 2.80 17.23 14.47
C LEU A 112 3.91 18.21 14.88
N ASP A 113 4.75 17.82 15.84
CA ASP A 113 5.93 18.57 16.28
C ASP A 113 6.99 18.69 15.19
N ALA A 114 7.12 17.66 14.34
CA ALA A 114 7.99 17.66 13.17
C ALA A 114 7.42 18.44 11.96
N GLY A 115 6.22 19.03 12.09
CA GLY A 115 5.57 19.76 11.01
C GLY A 115 4.88 18.88 9.96
N ILE A 116 4.56 17.63 10.31
CA ILE A 116 3.96 16.62 9.45
C ILE A 116 2.47 16.49 9.79
N GLY A 117 1.59 16.68 8.81
CA GLY A 117 0.14 16.53 9.02
C GLY A 117 -0.24 15.08 9.33
N PHE A 118 -1.22 14.88 10.21
CA PHE A 118 -1.73 13.54 10.56
C PHE A 118 -3.24 13.46 10.26
N PHE A 119 -3.63 12.58 9.33
CA PHE A 119 -5.00 12.48 8.82
C PHE A 119 -5.54 11.05 9.01
N PRO A 120 -6.23 10.76 10.12
CA PRO A 120 -6.81 9.44 10.35
C PRO A 120 -8.18 9.29 9.68
N LEU A 121 -8.60 8.05 9.48
CA LEU A 121 -9.97 7.66 9.14
C LEU A 121 -10.40 6.51 10.06
N ARG A 122 -11.71 6.29 10.22
CA ARG A 122 -12.22 5.26 11.13
C ARG A 122 -12.21 3.88 10.48
N GLY A 123 -11.87 2.89 11.27
CA GLY A 123 -12.13 1.49 10.99
C GLY A 123 -13.29 0.93 11.80
N ASN A 124 -13.50 -0.37 11.69
CA ASN A 124 -14.62 -1.01 12.33
C ASN A 124 -14.48 -1.03 13.86
N HIS A 125 -13.25 -1.05 14.39
CA HIS A 125 -12.99 -1.00 15.83
C HIS A 125 -13.41 0.34 16.44
N GLU A 126 -13.27 1.46 15.74
CA GLU A 126 -13.77 2.78 16.17
C GLU A 126 -15.30 2.81 16.36
N THR A 127 -15.99 1.82 15.83
CA THR A 127 -17.45 1.74 15.84
C THR A 127 -17.91 0.59 16.78
N TYR A 128 -17.02 -0.29 17.27
CA TYR A 128 -17.37 -1.47 18.11
C TYR A 128 -17.27 -1.26 19.62
N GLY A 129 -17.00 -0.04 20.12
CA GLY A 129 -16.63 0.18 21.53
C GLY A 129 -17.58 -0.37 22.60
N TYR A 130 -18.85 -0.59 22.29
CA TYR A 130 -19.79 -1.25 23.20
C TYR A 130 -19.51 -2.75 23.43
N LEU A 131 -18.99 -3.49 22.44
CA LEU A 131 -18.72 -4.94 22.56
C LEU A 131 -17.74 -5.26 23.70
N TYR A 132 -16.96 -4.27 24.13
CA TYR A 132 -15.97 -4.38 25.20
C TYR A 132 -16.39 -3.68 26.50
N GLY A 133 -17.67 -3.27 26.64
CA GLY A 133 -18.24 -2.79 27.90
C GLY A 133 -17.68 -1.46 28.44
N ARG A 134 -16.98 -0.67 27.62
CA ARG A 134 -16.37 0.61 28.05
C ARG A 134 -17.24 1.84 27.85
N ASP A 135 -18.29 1.76 27.02
CA ASP A 135 -19.22 2.87 26.82
C ASP A 135 -20.67 2.45 27.10
N PRO A 136 -21.21 2.75 28.29
CA PRO A 136 -22.62 2.50 28.60
C PRO A 136 -23.57 3.43 27.84
N ASP A 137 -23.06 4.52 27.24
CA ASP A 137 -23.88 5.54 26.58
C ASP A 137 -24.08 5.26 25.07
N TRP A 138 -23.56 4.13 24.54
CA TRP A 138 -23.77 3.68 23.16
C TRP A 138 -23.46 4.72 22.07
N ASN A 139 -22.67 5.74 22.41
CA ASN A 139 -22.50 6.88 21.53
C ASN A 139 -21.56 6.46 20.40
N VAL A 140 -22.03 6.64 19.17
CA VAL A 140 -21.11 6.70 18.03
C VAL A 140 -20.17 7.86 18.35
N ASN A 141 -18.90 7.56 18.65
CA ASN A 141 -17.92 8.50 19.20
C ASN A 141 -17.50 9.60 18.18
N VAL A 142 -18.39 10.02 17.27
CA VAL A 142 -18.19 11.09 16.30
C VAL A 142 -17.80 12.41 16.97
N PRO A 143 -18.44 12.86 18.07
CA PRO A 143 -18.01 14.08 18.76
C PRO A 143 -16.58 13.98 19.29
N GLY A 144 -16.23 12.87 19.96
CA GLY A 144 -14.88 12.62 20.45
C GLY A 144 -13.85 12.51 19.34
N TRP A 145 -14.19 11.85 18.23
CA TRP A 145 -13.36 11.78 17.03
C TRP A 145 -13.06 13.18 16.48
N ARG A 146 -14.10 14.00 16.28
CA ARG A 146 -13.98 15.38 15.79
C ARG A 146 -13.16 16.25 16.73
N ALA A 147 -13.25 16.01 18.04
CA ALA A 147 -12.46 16.72 19.05
C ALA A 147 -10.99 16.29 19.08
N ALA A 148 -10.71 14.99 18.93
CA ALA A 148 -9.35 14.44 18.89
C ALA A 148 -8.63 14.76 17.56
N PHE A 149 -9.37 14.84 16.46
CA PHE A 149 -8.84 15.03 15.11
C PHE A 149 -9.50 16.21 14.37
N PRO A 150 -9.44 17.45 14.89
CA PRO A 150 -10.08 18.61 14.28
C PRO A 150 -9.59 18.89 12.84
N GLN A 151 -8.38 18.46 12.49
CA GLN A 151 -7.81 18.60 11.16
C GLN A 151 -8.56 17.82 10.08
N THR A 152 -9.33 16.77 10.41
CA THR A 152 -10.17 16.08 9.41
C THR A 152 -11.34 16.96 8.94
N GLN A 153 -11.65 18.02 9.70
CA GLN A 153 -12.65 19.04 9.36
C GLN A 153 -12.01 20.30 8.76
N GLY A 154 -10.70 20.28 8.46
CA GLY A 154 -9.96 21.46 8.04
C GLY A 154 -9.77 22.50 9.16
N MET A 155 -9.96 22.11 10.42
CA MET A 155 -9.78 22.98 11.59
C MET A 155 -8.40 22.79 12.23
N GLY A 156 -7.95 23.79 12.99
CA GLY A 156 -6.62 23.75 13.62
C GLY A 156 -5.49 23.84 12.60
N THR A 157 -4.35 23.23 12.92
CA THR A 157 -3.18 23.20 12.03
C THR A 157 -3.27 22.04 11.06
N VAL A 158 -3.36 22.35 9.76
CA VAL A 158 -3.50 21.36 8.68
C VAL A 158 -2.23 21.17 7.84
N TYR A 159 -1.09 21.74 8.29
CA TYR A 159 0.25 21.50 7.75
C TYR A 159 0.41 21.63 6.22
N GLY A 160 -0.31 22.59 5.63
CA GLY A 160 -0.26 22.88 4.19
C GLY A 160 -1.32 22.15 3.35
N ALA A 161 -2.14 21.28 3.95
CA ALA A 161 -3.34 20.79 3.30
C ALA A 161 -4.35 21.92 3.08
N THR A 162 -5.10 21.86 1.99
CA THR A 162 -6.05 22.88 1.55
C THR A 162 -7.30 22.25 0.95
N ASN A 163 -8.28 23.07 0.57
CA ASN A 163 -9.47 22.63 -0.17
C ASN A 163 -10.24 21.48 0.51
N PHE A 164 -10.49 21.66 1.82
CA PHE A 164 -11.23 20.69 2.60
C PHE A 164 -12.70 20.63 2.17
N SER A 165 -13.24 19.42 2.04
CA SER A 165 -14.65 19.17 1.75
C SER A 165 -15.10 17.85 2.35
N ALA A 166 -16.36 17.78 2.77
CA ALA A 166 -17.06 16.58 3.21
C ALA A 166 -18.35 16.40 2.38
N PRO A 167 -18.94 15.19 2.33
CA PRO A 167 -20.27 15.01 1.74
C PRO A 167 -21.31 15.86 2.46
N ASP A 168 -22.39 16.23 1.77
CA ASP A 168 -23.54 16.96 2.33
C ASP A 168 -24.43 16.03 3.16
N ILE A 169 -23.80 15.41 4.16
CA ILE A 169 -24.33 14.43 5.09
C ILE A 169 -23.72 14.79 6.43
N ASP A 170 -24.48 15.50 7.28
CA ASP A 170 -24.00 16.09 8.54
C ASP A 170 -23.25 15.09 9.44
N ASP A 171 -23.68 13.83 9.42
CA ASP A 171 -23.11 12.75 10.23
C ASP A 171 -21.71 12.33 9.76
N LEU A 172 -21.40 12.53 8.47
CA LEU A 172 -20.12 12.16 7.87
C LEU A 172 -19.11 13.30 7.88
N ALA A 173 -19.47 14.52 8.28
CA ALA A 173 -18.54 15.63 8.34
C ALA A 173 -17.34 15.31 9.25
N GLY A 174 -16.12 15.39 8.72
CA GLY A 174 -14.88 15.03 9.45
C GLY A 174 -14.63 13.53 9.62
N LEU A 175 -15.52 12.67 9.10
CA LEU A 175 -15.36 11.21 9.02
C LEU A 175 -15.02 10.83 7.57
N SER A 176 -15.92 11.20 6.64
CA SER A 176 -15.60 11.29 5.22
C SER A 176 -15.17 12.71 4.90
N TYR A 177 -14.00 12.86 4.31
CA TYR A 177 -13.45 14.15 3.99
C TYR A 177 -12.45 14.06 2.85
N SER A 178 -12.13 15.21 2.27
CA SER A 178 -11.13 15.33 1.25
C SER A 178 -10.32 16.58 1.46
N PHE A 179 -9.09 16.57 0.97
CA PHE A 179 -8.22 17.74 0.95
C PHE A 179 -7.19 17.60 -0.18
N ASP A 180 -6.59 18.72 -0.55
CA ASP A 180 -5.50 18.79 -1.50
C ASP A 180 -4.18 19.07 -0.78
N TYR A 181 -3.10 18.45 -1.25
CA TYR A 181 -1.74 18.83 -0.92
C TYR A 181 -0.94 19.04 -2.21
N ALA A 182 -0.15 20.10 -2.25
CA ALA A 182 0.67 20.41 -3.41
C ALA A 182 1.99 21.04 -2.99
N ASN A 183 3.03 20.78 -3.79
CA ASN A 183 4.25 21.57 -3.81
C ASN A 183 4.45 22.17 -5.22
N GLN A 184 5.65 22.68 -5.51
CA GLN A 184 5.95 23.32 -6.79
C GLN A 184 5.88 22.37 -8.00
N THR A 185 6.05 21.07 -7.79
CA THR A 185 6.24 20.11 -8.89
C THR A 185 5.19 19.01 -8.94
N GLY A 186 4.37 18.81 -7.91
CA GLY A 186 3.29 17.83 -7.92
C GLY A 186 2.16 18.18 -6.95
N SER A 187 0.96 17.71 -7.27
CA SER A 187 -0.25 17.91 -6.46
C SER A 187 -1.10 16.64 -6.40
N ALA A 188 -1.76 16.41 -5.26
CA ALA A 188 -2.64 15.29 -5.06
C ALA A 188 -3.87 15.67 -4.26
N ARG A 189 -5.01 15.08 -4.63
CA ARG A 189 -6.23 15.06 -3.83
C ARG A 189 -6.30 13.77 -3.04
N PHE A 190 -6.67 13.89 -1.78
CA PHE A 190 -6.94 12.76 -0.88
C PHE A 190 -8.43 12.73 -0.65
N VAL A 191 -9.09 11.61 -0.95
CA VAL A 191 -10.52 11.39 -0.68
C VAL A 191 -10.63 10.23 0.31
N ILE A 192 -11.03 10.56 1.53
CA ILE A 192 -11.19 9.63 2.63
C ILE A 192 -12.68 9.32 2.75
N VAL A 193 -13.04 8.05 2.62
CA VAL A 193 -14.43 7.58 2.63
C VAL A 193 -14.64 6.71 3.86
N ASP A 194 -15.51 7.17 4.76
CA ASP A 194 -15.98 6.41 5.89
C ASP A 194 -17.17 5.54 5.47
N VAL A 195 -17.09 4.24 5.77
CA VAL A 195 -18.16 3.25 5.55
C VAL A 195 -18.61 2.58 6.85
N GLU A 196 -18.18 3.14 7.99
CA GLU A 196 -18.41 2.61 9.33
C GLU A 196 -19.49 3.40 10.08
N ALA A 197 -19.81 4.61 9.61
CA ALA A 197 -20.87 5.42 10.17
C ALA A 197 -22.22 4.71 9.97
N THR A 198 -22.93 4.53 11.07
CA THR A 198 -24.27 3.94 11.10
C THR A 198 -25.25 4.99 11.61
N ARG A 199 -26.22 5.40 10.81
CA ARG A 199 -27.36 6.23 11.23
C ARG A 199 -28.62 5.36 11.41
N PHE A 200 -29.60 5.86 12.16
CA PHE A 200 -30.96 5.34 12.21
C PHE A 200 -31.96 6.49 12.05
N ILE A 201 -33.08 6.27 11.34
CA ILE A 201 -34.19 7.24 11.23
C ILE A 201 -35.52 6.59 11.64
N GLU A 202 -36.09 7.04 12.76
CA GLU A 202 -37.31 6.53 13.40
C GLU A 202 -38.55 6.47 12.45
N SER A 203 -38.66 7.41 11.50
CA SER A 203 -39.84 7.55 10.64
C SER A 203 -40.09 6.38 9.67
N GLN A 204 -39.09 5.53 9.43
CA GLN A 204 -39.26 4.35 8.56
C GLN A 204 -39.97 3.17 9.25
N ILE A 205 -40.05 3.17 10.59
CA ILE A 205 -40.69 2.12 11.38
C ILE A 205 -42.23 2.24 11.35
N LEU A 206 -42.75 3.48 11.30
CA LEU A 206 -44.19 3.75 11.43
C LEU A 206 -44.95 3.80 10.09
N SER A 207 -44.23 3.79 8.95
CA SER A 207 -44.83 3.91 7.62
C SER A 207 -45.03 2.59 6.88
N ASP A 208 -44.56 1.46 7.42
CA ASP A 208 -44.80 0.15 6.83
C ASP A 208 -46.15 -0.42 7.34
N PRO A 209 -47.19 -0.51 6.47
CA PRO A 209 -48.51 -1.00 6.86
C PRO A 209 -48.54 -2.51 7.18
N SER A 210 -47.42 -3.23 7.04
CA SER A 210 -47.29 -4.63 7.47
C SER A 210 -46.96 -4.79 8.96
N VAL A 211 -46.70 -3.68 9.68
CA VAL A 211 -46.40 -3.66 11.10
C VAL A 211 -47.69 -3.39 11.89
N ASP A 212 -48.41 -4.45 12.28
CA ASP A 212 -49.54 -4.34 13.19
C ASP A 212 -49.01 -4.12 14.64
N PRO A 213 -49.35 -3.01 15.33
CA PRO A 213 -48.71 -2.67 16.59
C PRO A 213 -49.20 -3.54 17.78
N ILE A 214 -50.20 -4.41 17.57
CA ILE A 214 -50.98 -4.98 18.66
C ILE A 214 -51.22 -6.48 18.41
N TYR A 215 -50.28 -7.31 18.90
CA TYR A 215 -50.35 -8.77 19.06
C TYR A 215 -50.15 -9.69 17.83
N GLY A 216 -48.97 -10.32 17.81
CA GLY A 216 -48.85 -11.78 17.73
C GLY A 216 -48.78 -12.44 16.35
N ALA A 217 -47.56 -12.67 15.85
CA ALA A 217 -47.06 -13.98 15.38
C ALA A 217 -45.74 -13.82 14.58
N ASN A 218 -44.69 -14.46 15.09
CA ASN A 218 -43.57 -15.15 14.42
C ASN A 218 -42.67 -14.41 13.40
N ASP A 219 -41.37 -14.48 13.71
CA ASP A 219 -40.23 -14.55 12.78
C ASP A 219 -39.72 -13.27 12.10
N ASN A 220 -39.45 -12.18 12.85
CA ASN A 220 -38.64 -11.07 12.30
C ASN A 220 -37.81 -10.32 13.38
N ALA A 221 -36.57 -9.97 13.02
CA ALA A 221 -35.57 -9.27 13.84
C ALA A 221 -36.02 -7.90 14.40
N TRP A 222 -37.08 -7.33 13.83
CA TRP A 222 -37.68 -6.04 14.22
C TRP A 222 -38.29 -6.03 15.62
N TYR A 223 -38.72 -7.17 16.14
CA TYR A 223 -39.29 -7.28 17.49
C TYR A 223 -38.24 -7.05 18.59
N TYR A 224 -36.98 -7.37 18.31
CA TYR A 224 -35.89 -7.33 19.28
C TYR A 224 -35.41 -5.90 19.55
N LEU A 225 -35.31 -5.10 18.49
CA LEU A 225 -35.04 -3.66 18.57
C LEU A 225 -36.17 -2.92 19.29
N GLY A 226 -37.43 -3.21 18.94
CA GLY A 226 -38.59 -2.62 19.59
C GLY A 226 -38.65 -2.96 21.09
N TRP A 227 -38.21 -4.16 21.48
CA TRP A 227 -38.16 -4.59 22.88
C TRP A 227 -37.04 -3.91 23.69
N ILE A 228 -35.84 -3.74 23.13
CA ILE A 228 -34.75 -2.97 23.77
C ILE A 228 -35.19 -1.51 23.99
N VAL A 229 -35.79 -0.90 22.97
CA VAL A 229 -36.32 0.47 23.03
C VAL A 229 -37.44 0.59 24.08
N TYR A 230 -38.29 -0.43 24.22
CA TYR A 230 -39.41 -0.43 25.17
C TYR A 230 -38.97 -0.69 26.62
N GLN A 231 -38.02 -1.59 26.87
CA GLN A 231 -37.48 -1.86 28.20
C GLN A 231 -36.66 -0.69 28.74
N TRP A 232 -35.86 -0.03 27.90
CA TRP A 232 -35.12 1.18 28.31
C TRP A 232 -36.06 2.31 28.77
N LYS A 233 -37.23 2.43 28.13
CA LYS A 233 -38.27 3.37 28.51
C LYS A 233 -38.94 3.03 29.85
N GLU A 234 -39.11 1.75 30.18
CA GLU A 234 -39.67 1.32 31.48
C GLU A 234 -38.65 1.41 32.63
N GLU A 235 -37.38 1.09 32.41
CA GLU A 235 -36.35 1.13 33.47
C GLU A 235 -35.79 2.53 33.73
N PHE A 236 -35.62 3.36 32.70
CA PHE A 236 -34.88 4.63 32.81
C PHE A 236 -35.70 5.89 32.52
N GLY A 237 -36.98 5.74 32.13
CA GLY A 237 -37.95 6.84 32.09
C GLY A 237 -37.75 7.89 31.00
N THR A 238 -36.83 7.69 30.05
CA THR A 238 -36.58 8.60 28.92
C THR A 238 -37.05 7.99 27.60
N THR A 239 -37.79 8.76 26.80
CA THR A 239 -37.97 8.51 25.37
C THR A 239 -36.68 8.88 24.64
N PHE A 240 -36.20 8.03 23.74
CA PHE A 240 -35.15 8.41 22.79
C PHE A 240 -35.60 9.66 22.04
N GLU A 241 -34.74 10.68 21.96
CA GLU A 241 -35.00 11.83 21.10
C GLU A 241 -34.85 11.37 19.63
N PRO A 242 -35.69 11.85 18.70
CA PRO A 242 -35.48 11.61 17.28
C PRO A 242 -34.03 11.97 16.88
N GLY A 243 -33.29 10.98 16.34
CA GLY A 243 -31.85 11.11 16.06
C GLY A 243 -30.91 10.43 17.07
N THR A 244 -31.43 9.58 17.97
CA THR A 244 -30.59 8.77 18.87
C THR A 244 -29.98 7.54 18.17
N TRP A 245 -28.74 7.18 18.53
CA TRP A 245 -27.87 6.22 17.83
C TRP A 245 -27.77 4.86 18.57
N PHE A 246 -27.63 3.75 17.84
CA PHE A 246 -27.22 2.42 18.36
C PHE A 246 -26.66 1.55 17.20
N ARG A 247 -26.00 0.40 17.45
CA ARG A 247 -25.29 -0.41 16.41
C ARG A 247 -25.64 -1.92 16.37
N ILE A 248 -25.45 -2.55 15.20
CA ILE A 248 -25.41 -4.01 14.93
C ILE A 248 -23.99 -4.43 14.44
N SER A 249 -23.52 -5.66 14.73
CA SER A 249 -22.15 -6.15 14.47
C SER A 249 -21.77 -6.31 12.98
N SER A 250 -20.46 -6.49 12.67
CA SER A 250 -19.91 -6.71 11.32
C SER A 250 -20.45 -7.93 10.59
N SER A 251 -20.83 -8.98 11.32
CA SER A 251 -21.01 -10.32 10.76
C SER A 251 -22.36 -10.55 10.09
N GLY A 252 -23.21 -9.53 9.94
CA GLY A 252 -24.59 -9.79 9.53
C GLY A 252 -25.47 -10.35 10.66
N SER A 253 -24.91 -10.55 11.86
CA SER A 253 -25.59 -11.17 13.01
C SER A 253 -25.67 -10.22 14.21
N ALA A 254 -26.70 -10.36 15.04
CA ALA A 254 -26.65 -9.80 16.39
C ALA A 254 -25.46 -10.43 17.13
N SER A 255 -24.60 -9.61 17.75
CA SER A 255 -23.57 -10.14 18.65
C SER A 255 -24.27 -10.91 19.77
N THR A 256 -23.97 -12.19 19.90
CA THR A 256 -24.45 -13.02 21.01
C THR A 256 -23.69 -12.73 22.31
N ASN A 257 -22.56 -12.03 22.24
CA ASN A 257 -21.78 -11.63 23.40
C ASN A 257 -22.29 -10.30 23.95
N PHE A 258 -23.45 -10.36 24.60
CA PHE A 258 -23.78 -9.39 25.65
C PHE A 258 -23.17 -9.91 26.95
N TYR A 259 -21.90 -9.57 27.17
CA TYR A 259 -21.19 -9.91 28.41
C TYR A 259 -22.05 -9.46 29.61
N GLY A 260 -22.62 -10.43 30.35
CA GLY A 260 -23.49 -10.20 31.51
C GLY A 260 -24.97 -10.57 31.38
N PHE A 261 -25.50 -10.80 30.16
CA PHE A 261 -26.91 -11.20 29.96
C PHE A 261 -27.12 -12.71 29.72
N GLU A 262 -26.03 -13.45 29.54
CA GLU A 262 -26.00 -14.87 29.14
C GLU A 262 -26.66 -15.81 30.15
N ASN A 263 -26.71 -15.40 31.43
CA ASN A 263 -27.24 -16.23 32.52
C ASN A 263 -28.75 -16.11 32.73
N TYR A 264 -29.44 -15.20 32.02
CA TYR A 264 -30.82 -14.86 32.34
C TYR A 264 -31.85 -15.26 31.27
N TRP A 265 -31.46 -15.52 30.01
CA TRP A 265 -32.46 -15.81 28.96
C TRP A 265 -31.96 -16.76 27.85
N PRO A 266 -32.79 -17.69 27.32
CA PRO A 266 -32.42 -18.62 26.24
C PRO A 266 -32.37 -17.88 24.89
N PHE A 267 -31.33 -17.09 24.71
CA PHE A 267 -31.11 -16.21 23.56
C PHE A 267 -30.87 -16.99 22.26
N ALA A 268 -30.22 -18.15 22.36
CA ALA A 268 -29.83 -18.98 21.22
C ALA A 268 -31.04 -19.48 20.39
N ASP A 269 -32.17 -19.76 21.04
CA ASP A 269 -33.37 -20.31 20.38
C ASP A 269 -34.17 -19.28 19.58
N TYR A 270 -34.01 -17.99 19.88
CA TYR A 270 -34.71 -16.89 19.20
C TYR A 270 -33.95 -16.38 17.98
N ILE A 271 -32.61 -16.36 18.04
CA ILE A 271 -31.76 -15.92 16.93
C ILE A 271 -31.81 -16.92 15.77
N ALA A 272 -31.92 -18.23 16.06
CA ALA A 272 -31.99 -19.30 15.05
C ALA A 272 -33.24 -19.23 14.14
N LYS A 273 -34.24 -18.41 14.47
CA LYS A 273 -35.52 -18.30 13.74
C LYS A 273 -35.70 -16.99 12.97
N ALA A 274 -34.83 -16.01 13.17
CA ALA A 274 -34.91 -14.73 12.46
C ALA A 274 -34.10 -14.80 11.16
N LYS A 275 -34.75 -14.52 10.02
CA LYS A 275 -34.04 -14.15 8.79
C LYS A 275 -33.57 -12.71 8.95
N TYR A 276 -32.27 -12.51 9.15
CA TYR A 276 -31.67 -11.19 9.21
C TYR A 276 -31.40 -10.67 7.79
N ASP A 277 -32.03 -9.57 7.42
CA ASP A 277 -31.49 -8.65 6.42
C ASP A 277 -31.00 -7.42 7.19
N ILE A 278 -29.72 -7.40 7.53
CA ILE A 278 -29.08 -6.22 8.12
C ILE A 278 -28.20 -5.49 7.10
N SER A 279 -28.81 -5.12 5.97
CA SER A 279 -28.25 -4.23 4.94
C SER A 279 -27.75 -2.83 5.43
N GLY A 280 -27.67 -2.60 6.75
CA GLY A 280 -27.35 -1.35 7.42
C GLY A 280 -25.97 -1.27 8.08
N THR A 281 -24.91 -1.18 7.28
CA THR A 281 -24.05 0.00 7.41
C THR A 281 -24.82 1.12 6.72
N GLU A 282 -25.42 2.06 7.47
CA GLU A 282 -26.37 2.99 6.85
C GLU A 282 -25.66 3.98 5.90
N TYR A 283 -24.35 4.24 6.06
CA TYR A 283 -23.55 4.92 5.05
C TYR A 283 -22.69 3.94 4.26
N TRP A 284 -23.05 3.73 2.99
CA TRP A 284 -22.23 3.01 2.02
C TRP A 284 -21.72 3.97 0.94
N PRO A 285 -20.70 3.58 0.15
CA PRO A 285 -20.08 4.45 -0.84
C PRO A 285 -21.08 5.06 -1.82
N GLY A 286 -22.14 4.31 -2.17
CA GLY A 286 -23.21 4.75 -3.05
C GLY A 286 -23.96 6.00 -2.57
N MET A 287 -24.10 6.22 -1.26
CA MET A 287 -24.74 7.45 -0.73
C MET A 287 -23.82 8.66 -0.77
N GLN A 288 -22.51 8.42 -0.82
CA GLN A 288 -21.47 9.44 -0.92
C GLN A 288 -21.03 9.65 -2.38
N GLN A 289 -21.62 8.91 -3.33
CA GLN A 289 -21.11 8.77 -4.69
C GLN A 289 -21.08 10.11 -5.45
N GLU A 290 -22.07 10.98 -5.26
CA GLU A 290 -22.10 12.29 -5.91
C GLU A 290 -20.91 13.15 -5.44
N TRP A 291 -20.69 13.22 -4.13
CA TRP A 291 -19.54 13.91 -3.55
C TRP A 291 -18.21 13.27 -3.98
N ILE A 292 -18.10 11.94 -3.95
CA ILE A 292 -16.89 11.22 -4.41
C ILE A 292 -16.60 11.58 -5.88
N ALA A 293 -17.59 11.52 -6.76
CA ALA A 293 -17.42 11.85 -8.17
C ALA A 293 -17.02 13.32 -8.37
N GLU A 294 -17.65 14.25 -7.64
CA GLU A 294 -17.32 15.69 -7.66
C GLU A 294 -15.88 15.95 -7.19
N ARG A 295 -15.43 15.27 -6.14
CA ARG A 295 -14.05 15.40 -5.64
C ARG A 295 -13.06 14.79 -6.61
N LEU A 296 -13.39 13.71 -7.30
CA LEU A 296 -12.46 13.02 -8.19
C LEU A 296 -12.40 13.60 -9.59
N ASP A 297 -13.42 14.33 -10.05
CA ASP A 297 -13.50 14.86 -11.42
C ASP A 297 -12.20 15.55 -11.85
N LYS A 298 -11.46 14.89 -12.75
CA LYS A 298 -10.14 15.34 -13.20
C LYS A 298 -10.20 16.68 -13.94
N SER A 299 -11.37 17.07 -14.46
CA SER A 299 -11.57 18.32 -15.18
C SER A 299 -11.70 19.52 -14.24
N THR A 300 -12.11 19.30 -12.99
CA THR A 300 -12.38 20.36 -12.01
C THR A 300 -11.50 20.28 -10.76
N ARG A 301 -10.95 19.11 -10.41
CA ARG A 301 -10.22 18.92 -9.15
C ARG A 301 -8.97 19.78 -9.00
N GLY A 302 -8.33 20.19 -10.10
CA GLY A 302 -7.14 21.06 -10.05
C GLY A 302 -5.86 20.39 -9.53
N THR A 303 -5.90 19.11 -9.17
CA THR A 303 -4.74 18.29 -8.79
C THR A 303 -4.39 17.27 -9.86
N GLU A 304 -3.10 16.96 -9.98
CA GLU A 304 -2.60 15.97 -10.94
C GLU A 304 -3.03 14.55 -10.52
N HIS A 305 -2.78 14.20 -9.27
CA HIS A 305 -3.12 12.89 -8.71
C HIS A 305 -4.37 12.94 -7.83
N ALA A 306 -4.97 11.77 -7.64
CA ALA A 306 -5.98 11.54 -6.62
C ALA A 306 -5.81 10.15 -6.01
N PHE A 307 -5.95 10.07 -4.68
CA PHE A 307 -5.90 8.84 -3.89
C PHE A 307 -7.21 8.70 -3.13
N VAL A 308 -7.76 7.48 -3.10
CA VAL A 308 -8.97 7.19 -2.35
C VAL A 308 -8.63 6.22 -1.23
N PHE A 309 -9.12 6.52 -0.03
CA PHE A 309 -8.89 5.76 1.18
C PHE A 309 -10.21 5.31 1.78
N SER A 310 -10.22 4.10 2.32
CA SER A 310 -11.25 3.57 3.21
C SER A 310 -10.58 2.53 4.08
N HIS A 311 -11.05 2.33 5.31
CA HIS A 311 -10.50 1.26 6.13
C HIS A 311 -10.75 -0.11 5.48
N ARG A 312 -11.98 -0.37 5.04
CA ARG A 312 -12.35 -1.59 4.33
C ARG A 312 -11.92 -1.54 2.87
N GLY A 313 -11.27 -2.61 2.40
CA GLY A 313 -10.88 -2.79 1.01
C GLY A 313 -12.05 -3.12 0.08
N LEU A 314 -11.80 -3.06 -1.23
CA LEU A 314 -12.77 -3.47 -2.26
C LEU A 314 -12.94 -4.99 -2.30
N MET A 315 -11.87 -5.72 -2.00
CA MET A 315 -11.83 -7.18 -1.89
C MET A 315 -10.89 -7.52 -0.74
N GLY A 316 -11.40 -8.00 0.40
CA GLY A 316 -10.53 -8.50 1.48
C GLY A 316 -9.76 -9.75 1.04
N ALA A 317 -8.70 -10.10 1.75
CA ALA A 317 -7.94 -11.34 1.67
C ALA A 317 -8.37 -12.36 2.75
N ASN A 318 -8.65 -11.91 3.97
CA ASN A 318 -9.23 -12.71 5.05
C ASN A 318 -10.73 -12.39 5.21
N HIS A 319 -11.08 -11.11 5.34
CA HIS A 319 -12.45 -10.70 5.64
C HIS A 319 -13.29 -10.59 4.38
N ALA A 320 -14.49 -11.18 4.40
CA ALA A 320 -15.45 -11.02 3.33
C ALA A 320 -16.09 -9.63 3.34
N ASP A 321 -16.32 -9.04 4.51
CA ASP A 321 -16.81 -7.67 4.62
C ASP A 321 -15.81 -6.67 4.03
N GLY A 322 -16.35 -5.68 3.34
CA GLY A 322 -15.58 -4.78 2.49
C GLY A 322 -16.27 -3.43 2.30
N PHE A 323 -15.70 -2.63 1.40
CA PHE A 323 -16.12 -1.26 1.13
C PHE A 323 -17.62 -1.10 0.82
N PHE A 324 -18.25 -2.13 0.24
CA PHE A 324 -19.67 -2.11 -0.14
C PHE A 324 -20.62 -2.81 0.86
N GLY A 325 -20.11 -3.31 1.99
CA GLY A 325 -20.90 -3.96 3.04
C GLY A 325 -20.35 -5.34 3.41
N SER A 326 -21.25 -6.27 3.78
CA SER A 326 -20.91 -7.59 4.35
C SER A 326 -20.18 -8.58 3.42
N SER A 327 -20.01 -8.23 2.14
CA SER A 327 -19.37 -9.07 1.13
C SER A 327 -18.93 -8.18 -0.04
N PRO A 328 -17.89 -8.55 -0.83
CA PRO A 328 -17.52 -7.79 -2.00
C PRO A 328 -18.58 -7.89 -3.11
N ALA A 329 -19.54 -8.83 -3.01
CA ALA A 329 -20.70 -8.92 -3.89
C ALA A 329 -21.85 -7.97 -3.48
N SER A 330 -21.79 -7.37 -2.29
CA SER A 330 -22.85 -6.52 -1.75
C SER A 330 -23.02 -5.23 -2.57
N LYS A 331 -24.27 -4.75 -2.63
CA LYS A 331 -24.65 -3.49 -3.28
C LYS A 331 -24.10 -3.35 -4.72
N ALA A 332 -24.17 -4.43 -5.51
CA ALA A 332 -23.60 -4.51 -6.86
C ALA A 332 -23.96 -3.31 -7.78
N ALA A 333 -25.19 -2.80 -7.68
CA ALA A 333 -25.66 -1.66 -8.48
C ALA A 333 -24.87 -0.34 -8.21
N THR A 334 -24.26 -0.19 -7.03
CA THR A 334 -23.47 1.00 -6.69
C THR A 334 -21.98 0.82 -6.96
N GLN A 335 -21.52 -0.41 -7.23
CA GLN A 335 -20.10 -0.67 -7.48
C GLN A 335 -19.65 -0.04 -8.81
N THR A 336 -20.33 -0.35 -9.92
CA THR A 336 -19.90 0.11 -11.24
C THR A 336 -19.73 1.64 -11.33
N PRO A 337 -20.67 2.49 -10.84
CA PRO A 337 -20.46 3.94 -10.82
C PRO A 337 -19.23 4.39 -10.01
N PHE A 338 -18.93 3.70 -8.90
CA PHE A 338 -17.75 3.98 -8.08
C PHE A 338 -16.46 3.66 -8.85
N TYR A 339 -16.32 2.43 -9.35
CA TYR A 339 -15.13 2.02 -10.13
C TYR A 339 -14.94 2.88 -11.38
N GLN A 340 -16.03 3.22 -12.06
CA GLN A 340 -16.01 4.15 -13.19
C GLN A 340 -15.45 5.51 -12.77
N SER A 341 -15.94 6.07 -11.65
CA SER A 341 -15.46 7.34 -11.10
C SER A 341 -13.96 7.30 -10.78
N LEU A 342 -13.44 6.18 -10.26
CA LEU A 342 -12.01 6.02 -10.02
C LEU A 342 -11.23 6.01 -11.35
N MET A 343 -11.56 5.07 -12.24
CA MET A 343 -10.77 4.79 -13.44
C MET A 343 -10.80 5.94 -14.44
N GLU A 344 -11.97 6.51 -14.74
CA GLU A 344 -12.12 7.58 -15.73
C GLU A 344 -11.47 8.89 -15.28
N ASN A 345 -11.39 9.10 -13.95
CA ASN A 345 -10.69 10.24 -13.36
C ASN A 345 -9.21 9.96 -13.05
N GLY A 346 -8.67 8.82 -13.46
CA GLY A 346 -7.25 8.52 -13.35
C GLY A 346 -6.78 8.25 -11.91
N VAL A 347 -7.69 7.89 -11.00
CA VAL A 347 -7.29 7.28 -9.72
C VAL A 347 -6.65 5.93 -10.03
N ARG A 348 -5.45 5.70 -9.51
CA ARG A 348 -4.74 4.43 -9.69
C ARG A 348 -4.81 3.52 -8.49
N TYR A 349 -4.86 4.09 -7.29
CA TYR A 349 -4.81 3.36 -6.03
C TYR A 349 -6.04 3.64 -5.16
N MET A 350 -6.67 2.54 -4.74
CA MET A 350 -7.58 2.50 -3.59
C MET A 350 -6.81 1.91 -2.41
N LEU A 351 -6.73 2.65 -1.31
CA LEU A 351 -5.85 2.40 -0.18
C LEU A 351 -6.68 1.98 1.04
N SER A 352 -6.39 0.81 1.62
CA SER A 352 -7.15 0.23 2.73
C SER A 352 -6.29 -0.47 3.78
N GLY A 353 -6.89 -0.83 4.93
CA GLY A 353 -6.30 -1.61 6.02
C GLY A 353 -7.15 -2.87 6.27
N HIS A 354 -7.58 -3.09 7.52
CA HIS A 354 -8.59 -4.07 7.93
C HIS A 354 -8.12 -5.53 7.98
N ASP A 355 -7.35 -5.97 6.98
CA ASP A 355 -6.98 -7.38 6.81
C ASP A 355 -5.61 -7.74 7.39
N HIS A 356 -4.91 -6.78 7.99
CA HIS A 356 -3.64 -6.94 8.70
C HIS A 356 -2.58 -7.74 7.94
N LEU A 357 -2.55 -7.52 6.64
CA LEU A 357 -1.58 -8.11 5.73
C LEU A 357 -1.30 -7.14 4.60
N HIS A 358 -0.12 -7.26 3.99
CA HIS A 358 0.17 -6.53 2.78
C HIS A 358 -0.48 -7.28 1.61
N ASN A 359 -1.34 -6.62 0.85
CA ASN A 359 -1.89 -7.21 -0.38
C ASN A 359 -2.08 -6.15 -1.47
N ARG A 360 -1.62 -6.48 -2.68
CA ARG A 360 -1.84 -5.70 -3.90
C ARG A 360 -2.59 -6.55 -4.91
N ALA A 361 -3.69 -6.01 -5.39
CA ALA A 361 -4.47 -6.65 -6.43
C ALA A 361 -5.11 -5.64 -7.39
N LEU A 362 -5.29 -6.02 -8.64
CA LEU A 362 -6.23 -5.34 -9.52
C LEU A 362 -7.63 -5.90 -9.25
N VAL A 363 -8.59 -5.02 -8.97
CA VAL A 363 -9.97 -5.42 -8.71
C VAL A 363 -10.85 -4.81 -9.78
N THR A 364 -11.67 -5.64 -10.44
CA THR A 364 -12.66 -5.19 -11.41
C THR A 364 -14.04 -5.02 -10.78
N ASP A 365 -14.83 -4.10 -11.34
CA ASP A 365 -16.24 -3.99 -11.03
C ASP A 365 -17.02 -5.25 -11.46
N PRO A 366 -18.27 -5.43 -11.02
CA PRO A 366 -19.09 -6.61 -11.37
C PRO A 366 -19.26 -6.84 -12.89
N THR A 367 -19.12 -5.80 -13.71
CA THR A 367 -19.20 -5.91 -15.17
C THR A 367 -17.87 -6.28 -15.85
N GLY A 368 -16.75 -6.18 -15.13
CA GLY A 368 -15.41 -6.39 -15.66
C GLY A 368 -14.89 -5.24 -16.53
N GLN A 369 -15.59 -4.11 -16.60
CA GLN A 369 -15.25 -2.99 -17.48
C GLN A 369 -14.29 -1.99 -16.82
N PHE A 370 -14.44 -1.76 -15.52
CA PHE A 370 -13.67 -0.79 -14.77
C PHE A 370 -12.79 -1.48 -13.75
N GLN A 371 -11.55 -1.02 -13.64
CA GLN A 371 -10.54 -1.64 -12.79
C GLN A 371 -9.75 -0.57 -12.05
N VAL A 372 -9.40 -0.88 -10.80
CA VAL A 372 -8.46 -0.10 -10.00
C VAL A 372 -7.51 -1.05 -9.28
N GLN A 373 -6.32 -0.57 -8.95
CA GLN A 373 -5.44 -1.30 -8.07
C GLN A 373 -5.79 -0.99 -6.61
N GLN A 374 -6.10 -2.02 -5.85
CA GLN A 374 -6.25 -1.97 -4.41
C GLN A 374 -4.90 -2.26 -3.73
N ILE A 375 -4.66 -1.57 -2.62
CA ILE A 375 -3.54 -1.82 -1.71
C ILE A 375 -4.10 -1.93 -0.31
N ILE A 376 -4.06 -3.15 0.24
CA ILE A 376 -4.27 -3.41 1.67
C ILE A 376 -2.90 -3.22 2.32
N HIS A 377 -2.84 -2.31 3.28
CA HIS A 377 -1.63 -1.93 3.99
C HIS A 377 -1.42 -2.90 5.15
N MET A 378 -0.16 -3.30 5.35
CA MET A 378 0.25 -4.07 6.51
C MET A 378 -0.11 -3.34 7.80
N ALA A 379 -0.48 -4.10 8.83
CA ALA A 379 -0.89 -3.54 10.11
C ALA A 379 0.30 -3.00 10.93
N GLY A 380 -0.03 -2.05 11.80
CA GLY A 380 0.77 -1.61 12.95
C GLY A 380 0.21 -2.11 14.27
N SER A 381 -0.37 -3.31 14.28
CA SER A 381 -1.07 -3.91 15.42
C SER A 381 -0.39 -5.17 15.92
N THR A 382 -0.98 -5.76 16.95
CA THR A 382 -0.60 -7.04 17.55
C THR A 382 -1.34 -8.24 16.97
N LYS A 383 -2.11 -8.04 15.89
CA LYS A 383 -3.02 -9.04 15.33
C LYS A 383 -2.71 -9.25 13.85
N PHE A 384 -2.69 -10.49 13.39
CA PHE A 384 -2.39 -10.80 11.98
C PHE A 384 -3.35 -11.84 11.44
N TYR A 385 -3.70 -11.74 10.15
CA TYR A 385 -4.60 -12.71 9.52
C TYR A 385 -3.88 -13.53 8.45
N ALA A 386 -4.28 -14.80 8.34
CA ALA A 386 -4.02 -15.62 7.16
C ALA A 386 -5.05 -15.29 6.06
N ALA A 387 -4.76 -15.59 4.79
CA ALA A 387 -5.79 -15.47 3.75
C ALA A 387 -6.89 -16.52 3.95
N ALA A 388 -8.15 -16.13 3.69
CA ALA A 388 -9.30 -17.03 3.79
C ALA A 388 -9.53 -17.79 2.47
N ALA A 389 -10.29 -18.89 2.54
CA ALA A 389 -10.73 -19.62 1.34
C ALA A 389 -11.62 -18.76 0.43
N LEU A 390 -11.53 -19.00 -0.88
CA LEU A 390 -12.15 -18.10 -1.89
C LEU A 390 -13.68 -18.16 -1.91
N ASP A 391 -14.27 -19.26 -1.47
CA ASP A 391 -15.72 -19.49 -1.46
C ASP A 391 -16.45 -18.62 -0.42
N GLY A 392 -15.76 -18.22 0.66
CA GLY A 392 -16.24 -17.28 1.67
C GLY A 392 -16.60 -15.88 1.13
N PHE A 393 -16.20 -15.54 -0.09
CA PHE A 393 -16.37 -14.20 -0.67
C PHE A 393 -17.56 -14.08 -1.63
N SER A 394 -18.57 -14.94 -1.46
CA SER A 394 -19.81 -14.93 -2.28
C SER A 394 -19.54 -14.97 -3.80
N GLY A 395 -18.50 -15.69 -4.21
CA GLY A 395 -18.10 -15.81 -5.62
C GLY A 395 -17.51 -14.54 -6.26
N ALA A 396 -17.13 -13.53 -5.46
CA ALA A 396 -16.60 -12.27 -5.98
C ALA A 396 -15.10 -12.33 -6.37
N LYS A 397 -14.34 -13.26 -5.78
CA LYS A 397 -12.88 -13.40 -5.95
C LYS A 397 -12.35 -13.52 -7.39
N PRO A 398 -13.09 -14.05 -8.39
CA PRO A 398 -12.66 -14.01 -9.79
C PRO A 398 -12.44 -12.60 -10.37
N ARG A 399 -12.95 -11.55 -9.71
CA ARG A 399 -12.72 -10.14 -10.08
C ARG A 399 -11.39 -9.58 -9.57
N GLU A 400 -10.66 -10.36 -8.77
CA GLU A 400 -9.39 -9.98 -8.17
C GLU A 400 -8.23 -10.67 -8.88
N THR A 401 -7.30 -9.88 -9.41
CA THR A 401 -6.03 -10.37 -9.97
C THR A 401 -4.89 -10.03 -9.01
N GLN A 402 -4.28 -11.07 -8.44
CA GLN A 402 -3.23 -10.96 -7.44
C GLN A 402 -1.90 -10.46 -8.00
N ILE A 403 -1.18 -9.63 -7.22
CA ILE A 403 0.08 -8.98 -7.63
C ILE A 403 1.20 -9.23 -6.61
N SER A 404 0.93 -9.01 -5.32
CA SER A 404 1.92 -9.08 -4.23
C SER A 404 1.19 -9.32 -2.91
N GLN A 405 1.72 -10.20 -2.06
CA GLN A 405 1.19 -10.46 -0.73
C GLN A 405 2.32 -10.74 0.27
N GLU A 406 2.22 -10.15 1.47
CA GLU A 406 3.01 -10.53 2.65
C GLU A 406 2.03 -10.68 3.82
N LEU A 407 2.23 -11.68 4.66
CA LEU A 407 1.44 -11.92 5.88
C LEU A 407 2.38 -11.84 7.09
N PHE A 408 1.82 -11.75 8.29
CA PHE A 408 2.58 -11.93 9.53
C PHE A 408 3.79 -10.99 9.66
N ASN A 409 3.62 -9.73 9.25
CA ASN A 409 4.65 -8.71 9.37
C ASN A 409 4.06 -7.42 9.94
N VAL A 410 4.90 -6.48 10.35
CA VAL A 410 4.49 -5.09 10.62
C VAL A 410 5.17 -4.17 9.62
N GLY A 411 4.49 -3.11 9.18
CA GLY A 411 5.05 -2.27 8.14
C GLY A 411 4.32 -0.96 7.87
N TYR A 412 4.96 -0.15 7.03
CA TYR A 412 4.49 1.17 6.64
C TYR A 412 4.85 1.48 5.19
N TYR A 413 4.26 2.55 4.65
CA TYR A 413 4.38 2.88 3.23
C TYR A 413 4.74 4.33 3.04
N VAL A 414 5.60 4.60 2.06
CA VAL A 414 5.95 5.97 1.63
C VAL A 414 5.56 6.14 0.18
N TYR A 415 4.70 7.11 -0.10
CA TYR A 415 4.27 7.50 -1.43
C TYR A 415 4.96 8.79 -1.81
N LYS A 416 5.85 8.74 -2.80
CA LYS A 416 6.58 9.87 -3.37
C LYS A 416 5.89 10.33 -4.65
N ILE A 417 5.56 11.61 -4.71
CA ILE A 417 4.97 12.29 -5.87
C ILE A 417 6.03 13.19 -6.50
N ASP A 418 6.24 13.00 -7.79
CA ASP A 418 7.18 13.76 -8.61
C ASP A 418 6.56 14.09 -9.96
N GLY A 419 5.88 15.26 -10.01
CA GLY A 419 5.02 15.65 -11.11
C GLY A 419 4.07 14.53 -11.50
N PRO A 420 4.10 14.05 -12.76
CA PRO A 420 3.17 13.03 -13.22
C PRO A 420 3.40 11.65 -12.62
N ARG A 421 4.48 11.44 -11.87
CA ARG A 421 4.89 10.11 -11.39
C ARG A 421 4.62 9.95 -9.90
N VAL A 422 4.17 8.76 -9.53
CA VAL A 422 4.05 8.32 -8.15
C VAL A 422 4.87 7.05 -7.97
N THR A 423 5.74 7.03 -6.96
CA THR A 423 6.41 5.82 -6.48
C THR A 423 5.94 5.53 -5.07
N ALA A 424 5.45 4.32 -4.83
CA ALA A 424 5.07 3.82 -3.53
C ALA A 424 6.06 2.74 -3.12
N THR A 425 6.57 2.85 -1.91
CA THR A 425 7.50 1.88 -1.32
C THR A 425 6.87 1.31 -0.05
N TYR A 426 6.83 -0.01 0.03
CA TYR A 426 6.42 -0.76 1.21
C TYR A 426 7.67 -1.15 2.01
N TYR A 427 7.67 -0.81 3.29
CA TYR A 427 8.68 -1.22 4.25
C TYR A 427 8.05 -2.16 5.27
N GLY A 428 8.68 -3.32 5.48
CA GLY A 428 8.28 -4.28 6.49
C GLY A 428 9.50 -4.70 7.32
N ASP A 429 9.26 -5.26 8.50
CA ASP A 429 10.35 -5.76 9.32
C ASP A 429 11.10 -6.90 8.59
N ARG A 430 12.43 -6.92 8.75
CA ARG A 430 13.30 -7.92 8.13
C ARG A 430 12.98 -9.33 8.59
N VAL A 431 12.73 -9.53 9.90
CA VAL A 431 12.55 -10.84 10.51
C VAL A 431 11.35 -11.53 9.87
N ASN A 432 10.24 -10.79 9.68
CA ASN A 432 8.96 -11.34 9.21
C ASN A 432 8.47 -12.47 10.16
N ASP A 433 7.31 -13.08 9.89
CA ASP A 433 6.80 -14.27 10.63
C ASP A 433 6.33 -14.03 12.08
N TYR A 434 5.73 -12.86 12.34
CA TYR A 434 5.06 -12.59 13.62
C TYR A 434 3.80 -13.44 13.78
N GLN A 435 3.67 -14.05 14.95
CA GLN A 435 2.54 -14.91 15.28
C GLN A 435 1.32 -14.08 15.70
N ASP A 436 0.13 -14.54 15.32
CA ASP A 436 -1.16 -14.02 15.80
C ASP A 436 -1.51 -14.72 17.12
N ASN A 437 -0.87 -14.30 18.23
CA ASN A 437 -1.17 -14.86 19.54
C ASN A 437 -1.07 -13.80 20.65
N GLU A 438 -1.61 -14.15 21.82
CA GLU A 438 -1.58 -13.33 23.05
C GLU A 438 -0.16 -13.07 23.59
N GLU A 439 0.87 -13.59 22.93
CA GLU A 439 2.28 -13.46 23.33
C GLU A 439 3.00 -12.39 22.51
N TYR A 440 2.44 -11.96 21.36
CA TYR A 440 2.99 -10.85 20.57
C TYR A 440 2.82 -9.50 21.29
N PRO A 441 3.84 -8.62 21.26
CA PRO A 441 5.15 -8.80 20.62
C PRO A 441 6.11 -9.68 21.45
N ASP A 442 6.46 -10.84 20.93
CA ASP A 442 7.58 -11.65 21.44
C ASP A 442 8.84 -11.19 20.71
N GLY A 443 9.59 -10.31 21.37
CA GLY A 443 10.94 -9.98 20.96
C GLY A 443 11.93 -10.88 21.65
N ASP A 444 12.28 -12.03 21.04
CA ASP A 444 13.35 -12.93 21.49
C ASP A 444 13.12 -13.55 22.90
N ASP A 445 13.06 -14.88 22.99
CA ASP A 445 13.02 -15.65 24.25
C ASP A 445 14.12 -15.24 25.27
N SER A 446 15.16 -14.53 24.82
CA SER A 446 16.25 -14.01 25.64
C SER A 446 15.97 -12.65 26.32
N ILE A 447 14.90 -11.94 25.96
CA ILE A 447 14.48 -10.67 26.57
C ILE A 447 13.25 -10.93 27.47
N ASN A 448 13.37 -10.57 28.74
CA ASN A 448 12.40 -10.88 29.78
C ASN A 448 11.00 -10.26 29.53
N GLY A 449 10.09 -11.01 28.89
CA GLY A 449 8.64 -10.88 29.06
C GLY A 449 7.85 -10.86 27.77
N LYS A 450 6.66 -11.48 27.78
CA LYS A 450 5.64 -11.35 26.73
C LYS A 450 5.19 -9.90 26.60
N LEU A 451 4.70 -9.50 25.42
CA LEU A 451 4.08 -8.20 25.16
C LEU A 451 5.02 -6.97 25.19
N TYR A 452 6.29 -7.16 24.82
CA TYR A 452 7.27 -6.07 24.67
C TYR A 452 7.70 -5.92 23.22
N LEU A 453 7.58 -4.71 22.67
CA LEU A 453 7.92 -4.48 21.26
C LEU A 453 9.41 -4.80 21.01
N PRO A 454 9.76 -5.75 20.12
CA PRO A 454 11.14 -6.00 19.76
C PRO A 454 11.78 -4.78 19.09
N PRO A 455 13.12 -4.72 19.06
CA PRO A 455 13.82 -3.90 18.09
C PRO A 455 13.40 -4.29 16.66
N LEU A 456 12.85 -3.34 15.91
CA LEU A 456 12.44 -3.54 14.51
C LEU A 456 13.53 -3.05 13.55
N ASP A 457 13.77 -3.81 12.48
CA ASP A 457 14.66 -3.48 11.36
C ASP A 457 13.86 -3.44 10.06
N PHE A 458 13.31 -2.26 9.76
CA PHE A 458 12.52 -2.05 8.54
C PHE A 458 13.40 -2.02 7.30
N ILE A 459 13.08 -2.88 6.34
CA ILE A 459 13.70 -2.92 5.01
C ILE A 459 12.67 -2.63 3.92
N GLU A 460 13.14 -2.12 2.79
CA GLU A 460 12.31 -2.05 1.60
C GLU A 460 11.93 -3.47 1.16
N LYS A 461 10.63 -3.76 1.12
CA LYS A 461 10.07 -5.04 0.69
C LYS A 461 9.60 -4.97 -0.76
N GLU A 462 8.98 -3.87 -1.17
CA GLU A 462 8.52 -3.67 -2.55
C GLU A 462 8.55 -2.19 -2.91
N SER A 463 8.92 -1.89 -4.16
CA SER A 463 8.73 -0.56 -4.77
C SER A 463 7.97 -0.68 -6.09
N TYR A 464 6.93 0.14 -6.22
CA TYR A 464 6.04 0.17 -7.37
C TYR A 464 5.57 1.60 -7.63
N GLY A 465 4.84 1.83 -8.72
CA GLY A 465 4.43 3.18 -9.06
C GLY A 465 3.54 3.25 -10.29
N TYR A 466 3.16 4.46 -10.63
CA TYR A 466 2.44 4.79 -11.86
C TYR A 466 2.83 6.18 -12.35
N SER A 467 2.37 6.52 -13.56
CA SER A 467 2.41 7.88 -14.05
C SER A 467 1.10 8.29 -14.73
N THR A 468 0.72 9.56 -14.61
CA THR A 468 -0.42 10.15 -15.35
C THR A 468 -0.11 10.33 -16.84
N ASN A 469 1.19 10.35 -17.19
CA ASN A 469 1.66 10.45 -18.57
C ASN A 469 2.21 9.13 -19.14
N GLY A 470 1.99 8.00 -18.47
CA GLY A 470 2.45 6.68 -18.90
C GLY A 470 1.32 5.66 -19.04
N ARG A 471 1.67 4.37 -19.05
CA ARG A 471 0.77 3.24 -19.30
C ARG A 471 0.94 2.14 -18.25
N GLN A 472 -0.09 1.32 -18.12
CA GLN A 472 -0.12 0.15 -17.26
C GLN A 472 -0.27 -1.12 -18.12
N PHE A 473 0.48 -2.17 -17.76
CA PHE A 473 0.47 -3.46 -18.43
C PHE A 473 0.36 -4.57 -17.38
N LEU A 474 -0.61 -5.47 -17.57
CA LEU A 474 -0.68 -6.70 -16.78
C LEU A 474 0.10 -7.81 -17.51
N VAL A 475 1.08 -8.38 -16.82
CA VAL A 475 1.89 -9.48 -17.33
C VAL A 475 1.72 -10.68 -16.40
N ALA A 476 0.94 -11.64 -16.87
CA ALA A 476 0.69 -12.87 -16.14
C ALA A 476 1.95 -13.69 -15.92
N GLN A 477 1.91 -14.58 -14.95
CA GLN A 477 2.97 -15.58 -14.72
C GLN A 477 3.29 -16.34 -16.02
N GLY A 478 4.57 -16.47 -16.36
CA GLY A 478 5.05 -17.04 -17.64
C GLY A 478 4.84 -16.14 -18.87
N GLY A 479 4.13 -15.02 -18.72
CA GLY A 479 3.84 -14.04 -19.77
C GLY A 479 5.07 -13.27 -20.22
N SER A 480 5.02 -12.72 -21.44
CA SER A 480 6.14 -11.94 -21.99
C SER A 480 6.01 -10.45 -21.68
N TYR A 481 7.13 -9.84 -21.29
CA TYR A 481 7.24 -8.40 -21.16
C TYR A 481 7.25 -7.65 -22.50
N ALA A 482 7.31 -8.34 -23.64
CA ALA A 482 7.38 -7.70 -24.97
C ALA A 482 6.14 -6.85 -25.33
N ALA A 483 5.04 -6.97 -24.58
CA ALA A 483 3.88 -6.10 -24.71
C ALA A 483 4.09 -4.69 -24.11
N VAL A 484 5.11 -4.52 -23.26
CA VAL A 484 5.42 -3.24 -22.60
C VAL A 484 6.08 -2.29 -23.61
N GLU A 485 5.30 -1.32 -24.07
CA GLU A 485 5.73 -0.29 -25.02
C GLU A 485 4.99 1.03 -24.78
N ASP A 486 5.74 2.12 -24.77
CA ASP A 486 5.20 3.45 -24.58
C ASP A 486 5.95 4.51 -25.41
N THR A 487 5.36 5.69 -25.56
CA THR A 487 5.92 6.79 -26.33
C THR A 487 5.54 8.13 -25.72
N PHE A 488 6.51 9.02 -25.59
CA PHE A 488 6.33 10.39 -25.15
C PHE A 488 7.20 11.32 -25.98
N GLY A 489 6.61 12.44 -26.44
CA GLY A 489 7.30 13.36 -27.33
C GLY A 489 7.84 12.66 -28.58
N LYS A 490 9.16 12.60 -28.71
CA LYS A 490 9.85 11.90 -29.82
C LYS A 490 10.51 10.59 -29.39
N THR A 491 10.37 10.24 -28.13
CA THR A 491 11.01 9.09 -27.53
C THR A 491 10.03 7.92 -27.47
N ARG A 492 10.44 6.79 -28.03
CA ARG A 492 9.74 5.51 -27.92
C ARG A 492 10.59 4.54 -27.11
N ALA A 493 9.98 3.90 -26.12
CA ALA A 493 10.59 2.85 -25.30
C ALA A 493 9.78 1.57 -25.42
N ARG A 494 10.45 0.42 -25.48
CA ARG A 494 9.80 -0.90 -25.44
C ARG A 494 10.71 -1.97 -24.87
N ILE A 495 10.11 -3.01 -24.31
CA ILE A 495 10.82 -4.25 -23.99
C ILE A 495 10.81 -5.16 -25.24
N LEU A 496 11.98 -5.59 -25.69
CA LEU A 496 12.13 -6.47 -26.85
C LEU A 496 12.01 -7.96 -26.49
N ALA A 497 12.43 -8.32 -25.28
CA ALA A 497 12.45 -9.68 -24.77
C ALA A 497 12.46 -9.68 -23.24
N GLY A 498 12.02 -10.77 -22.64
CA GLY A 498 11.84 -10.92 -21.19
C GLY A 498 10.51 -11.62 -20.90
N LYS A 499 10.45 -12.30 -19.77
CA LYS A 499 9.24 -12.97 -19.27
C LYS A 499 9.13 -12.79 -17.77
N ASN A 500 7.90 -12.74 -17.28
CA ASN A 500 7.61 -12.91 -15.87
C ASN A 500 7.83 -14.40 -15.53
N ASN A 501 8.99 -14.77 -15.00
CA ASN A 501 9.28 -16.14 -14.57
C ASN A 501 8.99 -16.35 -13.09
N SER A 502 8.28 -15.42 -12.44
CA SER A 502 7.80 -15.58 -11.07
C SER A 502 7.15 -16.94 -10.90
N THR A 503 7.43 -17.61 -9.79
CA THR A 503 6.70 -18.82 -9.35
C THR A 503 5.78 -18.51 -8.17
N SER A 504 5.72 -17.25 -7.73
CA SER A 504 5.04 -16.84 -6.52
C SER A 504 3.52 -16.94 -6.66
N THR A 505 2.87 -17.35 -5.58
CA THR A 505 1.42 -17.38 -5.43
C THR A 505 1.01 -16.58 -4.20
N ASP A 506 -0.27 -16.24 -4.09
CA ASP A 506 -0.84 -15.80 -2.82
C ASP A 506 -0.93 -16.97 -1.82
N SER A 507 -1.30 -16.67 -0.58
CA SER A 507 -1.42 -17.63 0.52
C SER A 507 -2.84 -18.15 0.70
N THR A 508 -3.66 -18.16 -0.35
CA THR A 508 -4.99 -18.79 -0.31
C THR A 508 -4.83 -20.28 0.04
N PRO A 509 -5.54 -20.82 1.05
CA PRO A 509 -5.36 -22.20 1.49
C PRO A 509 -5.82 -23.22 0.42
N GLU A 510 -4.98 -24.24 0.18
CA GLU A 510 -5.27 -25.36 -0.73
C GLU A 510 -6.40 -26.25 -0.21
N SER A 511 -6.40 -26.54 1.09
CA SER A 511 -7.42 -27.30 1.81
C SER A 511 -7.85 -26.57 3.09
N ILE A 512 -9.07 -26.86 3.55
CA ILE A 512 -9.48 -26.61 4.94
C ILE A 512 -9.67 -27.98 5.60
N ASP A 513 -9.04 -28.17 6.76
CA ASP A 513 -9.32 -29.25 7.70
C ASP A 513 -10.80 -29.14 8.11
N ASP A 514 -11.59 -30.16 7.80
CA ASP A 514 -13.03 -30.14 8.02
C ASP A 514 -13.42 -30.29 9.52
N ASN A 515 -12.43 -30.44 10.42
CA ASN A 515 -12.57 -30.63 11.85
C ASN A 515 -13.41 -31.87 12.26
N ASP A 516 -13.82 -32.74 11.33
CA ASP A 516 -14.57 -33.95 11.67
C ASP A 516 -13.65 -35.07 12.22
N THR A 517 -12.35 -35.03 11.92
CA THR A 517 -11.34 -35.92 12.51
C THR A 517 -9.96 -35.25 12.68
N PRO A 518 -9.39 -35.15 13.89
CA PRO A 518 -8.01 -34.70 14.05
C PRO A 518 -7.05 -35.67 13.35
N ASP A 519 -6.29 -35.18 12.38
CA ASP A 519 -5.13 -35.81 11.71
C ASP A 519 -5.37 -36.79 10.52
N ASP A 520 -6.47 -36.71 9.75
CA ASP A 520 -6.59 -37.46 8.47
C ASP A 520 -6.54 -36.55 7.22
N PRO A 521 -5.38 -36.26 6.62
CA PRO A 521 -5.28 -35.41 5.42
C PRO A 521 -5.98 -35.97 4.16
N SER A 522 -6.70 -37.10 4.26
CA SER A 522 -7.60 -37.60 3.22
C SER A 522 -9.06 -37.12 3.33
N ASP A 523 -9.44 -36.46 4.43
CA ASP A 523 -10.72 -35.78 4.61
C ASP A 523 -10.68 -34.27 4.25
N ASP A 524 -9.49 -33.66 4.29
CA ASP A 524 -9.18 -32.31 3.80
C ASP A 524 -9.90 -32.00 2.46
N VAL A 525 -10.84 -31.06 2.52
CA VAL A 525 -11.52 -30.57 1.32
C VAL A 525 -10.62 -29.56 0.64
N VAL A 526 -10.14 -29.88 -0.57
CA VAL A 526 -9.46 -28.91 -1.44
C VAL A 526 -10.47 -27.86 -1.89
N LEU A 527 -10.45 -26.67 -1.28
CA LEU A 527 -11.42 -25.60 -1.58
C LEU A 527 -10.92 -24.65 -2.68
N SER A 528 -9.62 -24.36 -2.75
CA SER A 528 -9.06 -23.46 -3.77
C SER A 528 -7.53 -23.55 -3.88
N ALA A 529 -6.97 -23.63 -5.08
CA ALA A 529 -5.51 -23.52 -5.24
C ALA A 529 -5.00 -22.07 -5.06
N PRO A 530 -3.80 -21.87 -4.49
CA PRO A 530 -3.07 -20.60 -4.47
C PRO A 530 -3.06 -19.93 -5.83
N ARG A 531 -3.36 -18.62 -5.85
CA ARG A 531 -3.50 -17.87 -7.09
C ARG A 531 -2.15 -17.30 -7.50
N PRO A 532 -1.76 -17.38 -8.80
CA PRO A 532 -0.47 -16.88 -9.25
C PRO A 532 -0.37 -15.36 -9.13
N LEU A 533 0.79 -14.88 -8.68
CA LEU A 533 1.09 -13.45 -8.62
C LEU A 533 1.50 -12.91 -9.98
N ASN A 534 0.81 -11.89 -10.43
CA ASN A 534 1.03 -11.24 -11.72
C ASN A 534 1.90 -9.99 -11.56
N LYS A 535 2.49 -9.49 -12.65
CA LYS A 535 3.21 -8.21 -12.62
C LYS A 535 2.36 -7.12 -13.25
N VAL A 536 2.14 -6.03 -12.50
CA VAL A 536 1.58 -4.79 -13.03
C VAL A 536 2.73 -3.85 -13.35
N VAL A 537 3.15 -3.89 -14.61
CA VAL A 537 4.25 -3.08 -15.11
C VAL A 537 3.72 -1.71 -15.50
N ASN A 538 4.26 -0.65 -14.90
CA ASN A 538 3.87 0.72 -15.22
C ASN A 538 5.01 1.48 -15.88
N THR A 539 4.67 2.41 -16.76
CA THR A 539 5.59 3.33 -17.40
C THR A 539 5.32 4.77 -16.99
N GLY A 540 6.30 5.65 -17.18
CA GLY A 540 6.17 7.09 -16.96
C GLY A 540 7.28 7.86 -17.67
N TRP A 541 7.12 9.18 -17.74
CA TRP A 541 8.04 10.01 -18.52
C TRP A 541 8.41 11.31 -17.82
N VAL A 542 9.66 11.73 -18.00
CA VAL A 542 10.12 13.10 -17.74
C VAL A 542 10.72 13.67 -19.02
N PRO A 543 10.30 14.87 -19.46
CA PRO A 543 10.91 15.55 -20.60
C PRO A 543 12.41 15.70 -20.41
N ASN A 544 13.19 15.54 -21.48
CA ASN A 544 14.64 15.67 -21.44
C ASN A 544 15.11 17.02 -20.82
N PRO A 545 15.69 17.03 -19.61
CA PRO A 545 16.15 18.27 -18.97
C PRO A 545 17.51 18.76 -19.50
N ASP A 546 18.28 17.90 -20.15
CA ASP A 546 19.62 18.22 -20.69
C ASP A 546 19.83 17.58 -22.06
N PRO A 547 19.47 18.27 -23.16
CA PRO A 547 19.64 17.75 -24.52
C PRO A 547 21.12 17.66 -24.97
N TYR A 548 22.07 18.19 -24.19
CA TYR A 548 23.49 18.03 -24.49
C TYR A 548 23.98 16.64 -24.10
N THR A 549 23.62 16.18 -22.90
CA THR A 549 23.95 14.84 -22.38
C THR A 549 22.98 13.78 -22.89
N LEU A 550 21.67 14.03 -22.74
CA LEU A 550 20.63 13.06 -23.05
C LEU A 550 20.16 13.18 -24.51
N LYS A 551 19.90 12.03 -25.12
CA LYS A 551 19.42 11.82 -26.49
C LYS A 551 18.04 11.19 -26.54
N SER A 552 17.34 11.19 -25.42
CA SER A 552 15.94 10.82 -25.30
C SER A 552 15.31 11.58 -24.13
N ASP A 553 13.99 11.53 -24.04
CA ASP A 553 13.28 11.77 -22.79
C ASP A 553 13.59 10.63 -21.80
N ILE A 554 13.32 10.86 -20.52
CA ILE A 554 13.56 9.88 -19.46
C ILE A 554 12.32 8.98 -19.35
N PHE A 555 12.54 7.67 -19.43
CA PHE A 555 11.54 6.62 -19.33
C PHE A 555 11.62 5.94 -17.96
N SER A 556 10.56 6.03 -17.18
CA SER A 556 10.43 5.35 -15.90
C SER A 556 9.73 4.00 -16.07
N LEU A 557 10.23 2.98 -15.39
CA LEU A 557 9.64 1.64 -15.37
C LEU A 557 9.45 1.14 -13.93
N TRP A 558 8.33 0.50 -13.60
CA TRP A 558 8.06 -0.10 -12.29
C TRP A 558 7.39 -1.47 -12.41
N GLY A 559 7.39 -2.25 -11.32
CA GLY A 559 6.45 -3.35 -11.12
C GLY A 559 6.86 -4.72 -11.66
N MET A 560 8.14 -4.90 -12.03
CA MET A 560 8.68 -6.21 -12.46
C MET A 560 9.42 -6.98 -11.35
N SER A 561 9.65 -6.38 -10.18
CA SER A 561 10.41 -7.02 -9.10
C SER A 561 9.54 -7.96 -8.28
N GLU A 562 10.15 -8.95 -7.62
CA GLU A 562 9.48 -9.75 -6.59
C GLU A 562 9.50 -9.03 -5.25
N LEU A 563 8.51 -9.32 -4.41
CA LEU A 563 8.52 -8.91 -3.01
C LEU A 563 9.80 -9.45 -2.33
N GLY A 564 10.50 -8.58 -1.61
CA GLY A 564 11.72 -8.89 -0.88
C GLY A 564 12.97 -9.08 -1.75
N ALA A 565 12.90 -8.90 -3.08
CA ALA A 565 14.03 -9.12 -3.98
C ALA A 565 15.00 -7.93 -4.10
N GLY A 566 14.87 -6.90 -3.24
CA GLY A 566 15.76 -5.74 -3.25
C GLY A 566 15.80 -4.99 -4.59
N GLY A 567 14.69 -4.96 -5.32
CA GLY A 567 14.58 -4.30 -6.63
C GLY A 567 15.02 -5.15 -7.84
N MET A 568 15.54 -6.36 -7.62
CA MET A 568 15.91 -7.28 -8.70
C MET A 568 14.67 -7.78 -9.46
N THR A 569 14.79 -7.90 -10.79
CA THR A 569 13.74 -8.42 -11.68
C THR A 569 14.26 -9.61 -12.48
N ASP A 570 13.36 -10.29 -13.20
CA ASP A 570 13.76 -11.14 -14.33
C ASP A 570 14.58 -10.34 -15.37
N PRO A 571 15.51 -10.99 -16.08
CA PRO A 571 16.20 -10.36 -17.20
C PRO A 571 15.25 -9.95 -18.33
N TYR A 572 15.39 -8.72 -18.80
CA TYR A 572 14.64 -8.18 -19.93
C TYR A 572 15.55 -7.32 -20.84
N VAL A 573 15.04 -6.95 -22.01
CA VAL A 573 15.78 -6.15 -22.99
C VAL A 573 15.04 -4.86 -23.25
N LEU A 574 15.51 -3.75 -22.69
CA LEU A 574 14.97 -2.42 -22.98
C LEU A 574 15.51 -1.92 -24.32
N SER A 575 14.67 -1.26 -25.10
CA SER A 575 15.06 -0.53 -26.30
C SER A 575 14.41 0.84 -26.32
N MET A 576 15.21 1.87 -26.61
CA MET A 576 14.78 3.26 -26.68
C MET A 576 15.24 3.90 -27.99
N SER A 577 14.39 4.76 -28.58
CA SER A 577 14.78 5.58 -29.72
C SER A 577 15.80 6.64 -29.31
N VAL A 578 16.71 6.98 -30.22
CA VAL A 578 17.79 7.94 -29.99
C VAL A 578 17.63 9.16 -30.90
N ASP A 579 17.80 10.37 -30.37
CA ASP A 579 18.04 11.56 -31.17
C ASP A 579 19.50 11.58 -31.64
N PHE A 580 19.71 11.25 -32.92
CA PHE A 580 21.03 11.21 -33.56
C PHE A 580 21.65 12.61 -33.78
N LYS A 581 20.97 13.70 -33.41
CA LYS A 581 21.55 15.04 -33.51
C LYS A 581 22.77 15.18 -32.60
N ARG A 582 23.85 15.69 -33.17
CA ARG A 582 25.11 16.02 -32.46
C ARG A 582 25.81 14.82 -31.83
N MET A 583 25.73 13.63 -32.43
CA MET A 583 26.48 12.46 -31.96
C MET A 583 27.86 12.36 -32.61
N ASN A 584 28.89 12.27 -31.76
CA ASN A 584 30.26 11.89 -32.14
C ASN A 584 30.61 10.57 -31.43
N GLY A 585 31.51 9.75 -32.01
CA GLY A 585 32.15 8.66 -31.25
C GLY A 585 31.38 7.34 -31.04
N LEU A 586 30.38 7.01 -31.89
CA LEU A 586 29.55 5.78 -31.84
C LEU A 586 30.29 4.44 -31.62
N GLY A 587 31.60 4.37 -31.85
CA GLY A 587 32.39 3.13 -31.82
C GLY A 587 32.97 2.70 -30.47
N TYR A 588 32.90 3.55 -29.43
CA TYR A 588 33.63 3.34 -28.17
C TYR A 588 32.75 3.02 -26.95
N GLY A 589 31.43 2.85 -27.13
CA GLY A 589 30.52 2.53 -26.02
C GLY A 589 30.18 3.71 -25.10
N GLY A 590 30.59 4.94 -25.44
CA GLY A 590 30.21 6.17 -24.73
C GLY A 590 28.79 6.67 -25.04
N ILE A 591 27.93 5.81 -25.58
CA ILE A 591 26.50 6.08 -25.78
C ILE A 591 25.72 4.78 -25.59
N GLY A 592 24.62 4.87 -24.84
CA GLY A 592 23.76 3.73 -24.56
C GLY A 592 22.58 4.11 -23.68
N ILE A 593 21.79 3.11 -23.31
CA ILE A 593 20.81 3.28 -22.24
C ILE A 593 21.57 3.48 -20.93
N ALA A 594 21.20 4.54 -20.23
CA ALA A 594 21.76 4.99 -18.97
C ALA A 594 20.65 5.06 -17.91
N THR A 595 21.04 4.97 -16.64
CA THR A 595 20.19 5.22 -15.48
C THR A 595 20.83 6.29 -14.60
N PHE A 596 20.04 6.88 -13.69
CA PHE A 596 20.48 7.99 -12.86
C PHE A 596 20.82 7.50 -11.45
N VAL A 597 22.08 7.62 -11.04
CA VAL A 597 22.58 7.17 -9.73
C VAL A 597 23.48 8.25 -9.16
N ASP A 598 23.31 8.58 -7.88
CA ASP A 598 24.14 9.56 -7.15
C ASP A 598 24.34 10.92 -7.85
N GLY A 599 23.32 11.38 -8.59
CA GLY A 599 23.35 12.66 -9.29
C GLY A 599 23.93 12.59 -10.71
N GLU A 600 24.33 11.42 -11.19
CA GLU A 600 24.97 11.22 -12.49
C GLU A 600 24.26 10.18 -13.37
N TRP A 601 24.38 10.33 -14.69
CA TRP A 601 23.92 9.32 -15.64
C TRP A 601 25.02 8.28 -15.87
N VAL A 602 24.75 7.03 -15.51
CA VAL A 602 25.68 5.91 -15.67
C VAL A 602 25.12 4.88 -16.65
N THR A 603 25.99 4.14 -17.33
CA THR A 603 25.58 3.07 -18.25
C THR A 603 24.72 2.05 -17.52
N ALA A 604 23.46 1.86 -17.95
CA ALA A 604 22.45 1.11 -17.20
C ALA A 604 22.86 -0.33 -16.87
N VAL A 605 23.64 -0.99 -17.73
CA VAL A 605 24.10 -2.36 -17.47
C VAL A 605 25.08 -2.50 -16.31
N ARG A 606 25.60 -1.40 -15.76
CA ARG A 606 26.48 -1.42 -14.58
C ARG A 606 25.69 -1.61 -13.29
N GLU A 607 24.44 -1.15 -13.26
CA GLU A 607 23.51 -1.28 -12.13
C GLU A 607 22.71 -2.60 -12.15
N ASN A 608 23.10 -3.54 -13.02
CA ASN A 608 22.50 -4.86 -13.03
C ASN A 608 22.94 -5.66 -11.80
N PHE A 609 22.04 -6.50 -11.29
CA PHE A 609 22.38 -7.57 -10.37
C PHE A 609 23.14 -8.67 -11.12
N GLY A 610 24.46 -8.48 -11.26
CA GLY A 610 25.37 -9.37 -12.00
C GLY A 610 25.48 -9.10 -13.51
N GLY A 611 26.15 -10.00 -14.22
CA GLY A 611 26.49 -9.84 -15.64
C GLY A 611 27.81 -9.09 -15.88
N THR A 612 28.23 -9.00 -17.14
CA THR A 612 29.45 -8.27 -17.52
C THR A 612 29.12 -7.25 -18.60
N PRO A 613 29.39 -5.95 -18.38
CA PRO A 613 29.16 -4.91 -19.38
C PRO A 613 29.85 -5.23 -20.71
N LYS A 614 29.07 -5.25 -21.80
CA LYS A 614 29.59 -5.51 -23.15
C LYS A 614 28.87 -4.66 -24.19
N PHE A 615 29.63 -3.81 -24.88
CA PHE A 615 29.09 -2.95 -25.93
C PHE A 615 29.04 -3.65 -27.30
N VAL A 616 27.97 -3.38 -28.05
CA VAL A 616 27.75 -3.85 -29.41
C VAL A 616 27.25 -2.70 -30.29
N VAL A 617 27.86 -2.51 -31.46
CA VAL A 617 27.28 -1.68 -32.52
C VAL A 617 26.43 -2.58 -33.42
N GLY A 618 25.12 -2.35 -33.43
CA GLY A 618 24.15 -3.11 -34.21
C GLY A 618 22.91 -3.55 -33.41
N PRO A 619 22.00 -4.30 -34.04
CA PRO A 619 20.75 -4.70 -33.42
C PRO A 619 20.96 -5.73 -32.30
N TYR A 620 20.02 -5.76 -31.36
CA TYR A 620 19.93 -6.83 -30.36
C TYR A 620 19.82 -8.22 -31.03
N LYS A 621 20.41 -9.22 -30.40
CA LYS A 621 20.30 -10.64 -30.78
C LYS A 621 20.01 -11.47 -29.54
N PRO A 622 19.12 -12.49 -29.60
CA PRO A 622 18.75 -13.33 -28.45
C PRO A 622 19.91 -13.95 -27.67
N LYS A 623 21.06 -14.16 -28.31
CA LYS A 623 22.28 -14.69 -27.67
C LYS A 623 23.04 -13.70 -26.77
N TYR A 624 22.64 -12.43 -26.74
CA TYR A 624 23.24 -11.42 -25.89
C TYR A 624 22.68 -11.55 -24.48
N GLY A 625 23.56 -11.90 -23.54
CA GLY A 625 23.21 -12.09 -22.13
C GLY A 625 23.21 -10.79 -21.32
N LEU A 626 22.83 -10.92 -20.06
CA LEU A 626 22.80 -9.83 -19.07
C LEU A 626 24.10 -9.02 -19.07
N GLY A 627 23.97 -7.70 -19.09
CA GLY A 627 25.10 -6.78 -19.17
C GLY A 627 25.48 -6.37 -20.61
N THR A 628 24.93 -7.02 -21.63
CA THR A 628 25.17 -6.58 -23.02
C THR A 628 24.28 -5.38 -23.35
N TYR A 629 24.84 -4.36 -24.00
CA TYR A 629 24.11 -3.19 -24.48
C TYR A 629 24.65 -2.75 -25.84
N GLY A 630 23.90 -1.93 -26.55
CA GLY A 630 24.31 -1.47 -27.86
C GLY A 630 23.49 -0.33 -28.43
N VAL A 631 23.98 0.18 -29.55
CA VAL A 631 23.29 1.16 -30.39
C VAL A 631 23.20 0.60 -31.79
N ASP A 632 22.01 0.64 -32.37
CA ASP A 632 21.71 0.27 -33.75
C ASP A 632 21.48 1.54 -34.60
N PRO A 633 22.48 1.97 -35.39
CA PRO A 633 22.34 3.13 -36.27
C PRO A 633 21.30 2.96 -37.38
N ALA A 634 20.96 1.73 -37.76
CA ALA A 634 20.01 1.48 -38.84
C ALA A 634 18.59 1.81 -38.39
N THR A 635 18.23 1.41 -37.17
CA THR A 635 16.90 1.66 -36.58
C THR A 635 16.86 2.90 -35.69
N LYS A 636 18.02 3.53 -35.44
CA LYS A 636 18.21 4.65 -34.53
C LYS A 636 17.74 4.35 -33.09
N THR A 637 18.12 3.19 -32.59
CA THR A 637 17.77 2.74 -31.24
C THR A 637 19.00 2.41 -30.41
N ALA A 638 18.90 2.61 -29.10
CA ALA A 638 19.78 1.99 -28.11
C ALA A 638 19.04 0.82 -27.45
N TRP A 639 19.77 -0.18 -26.98
CA TRP A 639 19.21 -1.31 -26.25
C TRP A 639 20.16 -1.81 -25.16
N ALA A 640 19.60 -2.42 -24.11
CA ALA A 640 20.36 -2.99 -23.00
C ALA A 640 19.64 -4.21 -22.41
N VAL A 641 20.40 -5.24 -22.02
CA VAL A 641 19.89 -6.39 -21.27
C VAL A 641 20.03 -6.10 -19.77
N LEU A 642 18.90 -5.96 -19.08
CA LEU A 642 18.76 -5.42 -17.72
C LEU A 642 18.01 -6.38 -16.79
N ASN A 643 18.11 -6.19 -15.48
CA ASN A 643 17.36 -6.96 -14.47
C ASN A 643 16.96 -6.15 -13.23
N TYR A 644 16.56 -4.89 -13.45
CA TYR A 644 16.03 -3.99 -12.42
C TYR A 644 15.04 -2.96 -13.01
N ASN A 645 14.25 -2.31 -12.17
CA ASN A 645 13.37 -1.19 -12.51
C ASN A 645 14.06 0.14 -12.17
N ALA A 646 13.98 1.16 -13.03
CA ALA A 646 14.56 2.48 -12.76
C ALA A 646 14.01 3.54 -13.73
N ASP A 647 14.62 4.72 -13.68
CA ASP A 647 14.58 5.68 -14.77
C ASP A 647 15.70 5.39 -15.77
N PHE A 648 15.34 5.46 -17.05
CA PHE A 648 16.22 5.18 -18.17
C PHE A 648 16.20 6.31 -19.18
N ALA A 649 17.35 6.68 -19.71
CA ALA A 649 17.46 7.57 -20.85
C ALA A 649 18.57 7.09 -21.77
N VAL A 650 18.58 7.53 -23.02
CA VAL A 650 19.76 7.39 -23.86
C VAL A 650 20.68 8.56 -23.54
N ALA A 651 21.91 8.28 -23.12
CA ALA A 651 22.88 9.32 -22.76
C ALA A 651 24.19 9.15 -23.54
N MET A 652 24.87 10.27 -23.82
CA MET A 652 26.26 10.31 -24.28
C MET A 652 27.22 10.50 -23.10
N ASP A 653 28.50 10.24 -23.34
CA ASP A 653 29.62 10.45 -22.40
C ASP A 653 29.46 9.72 -21.06
N VAL A 654 28.57 8.71 -21.02
CA VAL A 654 28.56 7.70 -19.96
C VAL A 654 29.89 6.95 -19.99
N GLU A 655 30.44 6.64 -18.81
CA GLU A 655 31.76 6.03 -18.70
C GLU A 655 31.91 4.86 -19.69
N PRO A 656 32.82 4.96 -20.68
CA PRO A 656 33.00 3.94 -21.68
C PRO A 656 33.55 2.68 -21.01
N VAL A 657 32.92 1.54 -21.28
CA VAL A 657 33.41 0.24 -20.80
C VAL A 657 34.75 -0.04 -21.50
N PRO A 658 35.86 -0.31 -20.78
CA PRO A 658 37.13 -0.67 -21.40
C PRO A 658 36.99 -1.99 -22.19
N GLY A 659 36.88 -1.90 -23.52
CA GLY A 659 36.70 -3.06 -24.38
C GLY A 659 37.09 -2.78 -25.82
N LYS A 660 37.92 -3.66 -26.41
CA LYS A 660 38.45 -3.52 -27.78
C LYS A 660 37.30 -3.37 -28.77
N ALA A 661 37.27 -2.22 -29.46
CA ALA A 661 36.48 -2.06 -30.68
C ALA A 661 36.75 -3.25 -31.60
N ASN A 662 35.69 -3.93 -32.05
CA ASN A 662 35.80 -5.03 -32.99
C ASN A 662 36.47 -4.53 -34.28
N GLY A 663 37.77 -4.78 -34.41
CA GLY A 663 38.44 -5.17 -35.65
C GLY A 663 38.55 -4.16 -36.80
N ASN A 664 38.18 -2.89 -36.67
CA ASN A 664 38.48 -1.88 -37.69
C ASN A 664 39.16 -0.65 -37.09
N THR A 665 40.49 -0.66 -37.14
CA THR A 665 41.35 0.51 -36.97
C THR A 665 41.01 1.53 -38.06
N VAL A 666 40.12 2.49 -37.76
CA VAL A 666 40.15 3.76 -38.50
C VAL A 666 41.36 4.51 -37.97
N LYS A 667 42.42 4.58 -38.78
CA LYS A 667 43.57 5.44 -38.50
C LYS A 667 43.07 6.89 -38.45
N ASN A 668 43.06 7.49 -37.27
CA ASN A 668 42.94 8.94 -37.12
C ASN A 668 44.22 9.58 -37.70
N GLY A 669 44.18 9.92 -38.98
CA GLY A 669 45.10 10.86 -39.57
C GLY A 669 44.64 12.28 -39.22
N ASN A 670 45.16 12.83 -38.13
CA ASN A 670 45.38 14.26 -37.94
C ASN A 670 46.16 14.47 -36.64
N GLY A 671 47.48 14.40 -36.75
CA GLY A 671 48.37 14.99 -35.75
C GLY A 671 48.29 16.51 -35.82
N PRO A 672 48.47 17.23 -34.71
CA PRO A 672 48.48 18.68 -34.69
C PRO A 672 49.72 19.18 -35.43
N LYS A 673 49.53 20.12 -36.37
CA LYS A 673 50.64 20.94 -36.87
C LYS A 673 51.16 21.82 -35.73
N LYS A 674 52.31 21.43 -35.17
CA LYS A 674 53.45 22.31 -34.92
C LYS A 674 54.73 21.56 -35.23
#